data_AF-K0KTR6-F1
#
_entry.id   AF-K0KTR6-F1
#
_cell.length_a   1.000
_cell.length_b   1.000
_cell.length_c   1.000
_cell.angle_alpha   90.00
_cell.angle_beta   90.00
_cell.angle_gamma   90.00
#
_symmetry.space_group_name_H-M   'P 1'
#
loop_
_entity.id
_entity.type
_entity.pdbx_description
1 polymer ?
#
loop_
_entity_poly.entity_id
_entity_poly.type
_entity_poly.pdbx_seq_one_letter_code
_entity_poly.pdbx_strand_id
1 'polypeptide(L)'
;MSTLSSLQRSKDYIQAFWPLSSKSKEPNSATPTSRDDESTKFKLSEVFSRMKDFDQFKHKLLDSSFKQKLHKLYLYIARDESRVFVLLDNDVISLLARLEVSSIPLDAIEDHIAIFQCLLSETTKIYDDSEDNELNNEFNSDTQKISKNIGVFLINYLKHQRLPLNKIKLLASFVYKLAQYFLTMTKLVDGWLKISVHEPDVIYLLYKNKLGPNCFPMYELAKDFLFSGQDTFDVSRDILLHIVLTTGFSESLENWLLTSEFPGIVSTGLLSGFNQLSYNESLLDNHQDDFDDILTNSLAFNEFDDFVLFILDIIAYSTHDSVKSAFLNCFEKRFIDPILEAYTKDGTNHLNTIFLLSHAFRKMISPKSGSQYVIDEFVEKYFDFNNMEEPRIMELFITNLAKTYDNPVLVISTLKLFDAFTKSKSLNLLSNTFSDDRTFFSTTSDPIIQCSSNVFDLSSKVRNIITTDSYYNEIIIDKLDESLSLLSRNLIHDPNNSNAKQTWIQFSSSKLFPIHILFSLLKFFTNSQETNRTLIQLIKNVTTAHGGRIFNFVVSDTGEDDNTPFGLIFEYLWKSYQQYSNSINKGSKLISVELPKIEIIQIFEGGNEKDLKEVVNKWLRSQQKAPFTYDKLALNVQLFQEFTIDLYALHISRNIYNGVSI
;
A
#
# COMPACT_ATOMS: atom_id res chain seq x y z
N MET A 1 52.42 26.91 1.99
CA MET A 1 52.62 26.67 0.54
C MET A 1 53.51 25.43 0.43
N SER A 2 53.15 24.30 -0.16
CA SER A 2 52.13 23.98 -1.16
C SER A 2 51.32 22.74 -0.78
N THR A 3 50.00 22.91 -0.80
CA THR A 3 48.93 21.94 -0.58
C THR A 3 48.63 21.14 -1.85
N LEU A 4 49.53 20.25 -2.27
CA LEU A 4 49.29 19.45 -3.50
C LEU A 4 49.75 17.99 -3.45
N SER A 5 50.28 17.45 -2.35
CA SER A 5 50.74 16.04 -2.29
C SER A 5 49.80 15.04 -1.61
N SER A 6 48.75 15.49 -0.88
CA SER A 6 47.79 14.59 -0.23
C SER A 6 46.66 14.11 -1.15
N LEU A 7 46.26 14.94 -2.14
CA LEU A 7 45.24 14.56 -3.13
C LEU A 7 45.79 13.57 -4.17
N GLN A 8 47.09 13.64 -4.50
CA GLN A 8 47.72 12.70 -5.44
C GLN A 8 47.88 11.31 -4.79
N ARG A 9 48.27 11.25 -3.51
CA ARG A 9 48.36 10.00 -2.72
C ARG A 9 47.01 9.31 -2.51
N SER A 10 45.92 10.08 -2.48
CA SER A 10 44.56 9.53 -2.38
C SER A 10 44.08 8.94 -3.72
N LYS A 11 44.47 9.53 -4.86
CA LYS A 11 44.21 8.97 -6.20
C LYS A 11 44.97 7.66 -6.44
N ASP A 12 46.21 7.56 -5.96
CA ASP A 12 47.02 6.34 -6.11
C ASP A 12 46.52 5.20 -5.21
N TYR A 13 45.94 5.50 -4.04
CA TYR A 13 45.30 4.52 -3.15
C TYR A 13 43.99 3.94 -3.74
N ILE A 14 43.22 4.77 -4.46
CA ILE A 14 41.98 4.34 -5.13
C ILE A 14 42.28 3.46 -6.37
N GLN A 15 43.35 3.74 -7.12
CA GLN A 15 43.75 2.91 -8.26
C GLN A 15 44.31 1.53 -7.86
N ALA A 16 44.83 1.37 -6.64
CA ALA A 16 45.35 0.09 -6.14
C ALA A 16 44.25 -0.89 -5.68
N PHE A 17 43.06 -0.41 -5.32
CA PHE A 17 41.93 -1.24 -4.88
C PHE A 17 40.81 -1.41 -5.93
N TRP A 18 40.82 -0.62 -7.01
CA TRP A 18 39.91 -0.77 -8.14
C TRP A 18 40.65 -0.50 -9.47
N PRO A 19 41.10 -1.52 -10.22
CA PRO A 19 41.61 -1.27 -11.55
C PRO A 19 40.41 -0.93 -12.45
N LEU A 20 40.21 0.36 -12.72
CA LEU A 20 39.44 0.77 -13.88
C LEU A 20 40.11 0.14 -15.11
N SER A 21 39.36 -0.67 -15.85
CA SER A 21 39.85 -1.21 -17.10
C SER A 21 40.12 -0.06 -18.06
N SER A 22 41.39 0.28 -18.25
CA SER A 22 41.81 0.90 -19.49
C SER A 22 43.05 0.18 -19.97
N LYS A 23 42.86 -0.62 -21.02
CA LYS A 23 43.96 -1.05 -21.88
C LYS A 23 44.75 0.20 -22.28
N SER A 24 46.02 0.28 -21.94
CA SER A 24 47.08 0.16 -22.94
C SER A 24 48.49 0.37 -22.34
N LYS A 25 49.42 -0.43 -22.90
CA LYS A 25 50.87 -0.23 -23.10
C LYS A 25 51.85 -1.01 -22.21
N GLU A 26 52.50 -1.97 -22.87
CA GLU A 26 53.87 -2.43 -22.67
C GLU A 26 54.90 -1.40 -23.22
N PRO A 27 56.23 -1.56 -23.03
CA PRO A 27 56.98 -2.33 -22.02
C PRO A 27 58.23 -1.58 -21.45
N ASN A 28 58.98 -2.29 -20.58
CA ASN A 28 60.42 -2.14 -20.25
C ASN A 28 60.82 -0.99 -19.28
N SER A 29 61.81 -1.11 -18.41
CA SER A 29 62.73 -2.18 -17.95
C SER A 29 63.53 -1.64 -16.75
N ALA A 30 64.29 -2.52 -16.09
CA ALA A 30 65.42 -2.26 -15.18
C ALA A 30 65.15 -2.12 -13.66
N THR A 31 65.35 -3.26 -12.97
CA THR A 31 66.03 -3.40 -11.67
C THR A 31 67.41 -2.70 -11.62
N PRO A 32 68.13 -2.64 -10.47
CA PRO A 32 67.71 -2.60 -9.06
C PRO A 32 68.53 -1.55 -8.26
N THR A 33 68.16 -1.24 -7.01
CA THR A 33 69.16 -1.10 -5.93
C THR A 33 68.52 -1.11 -4.55
N SER A 34 69.07 -2.01 -3.74
CA SER A 34 68.89 -2.18 -2.30
C SER A 34 69.20 -0.91 -1.52
N ARG A 35 68.37 -0.61 -0.54
CA ARG A 35 68.82 -0.06 0.75
C ARG A 35 67.86 -0.51 1.83
N ASP A 36 68.42 -1.24 2.79
CA ASP A 36 67.81 -1.63 4.04
C ASP A 36 67.30 -0.39 4.78
N ASP A 37 66.06 -0.47 5.26
CA ASP A 37 65.62 0.28 6.44
C ASP A 37 64.71 -0.63 7.27
N GLU A 38 65.30 -1.17 8.34
CA GLU A 38 64.59 -1.70 9.49
C GLU A 38 63.85 -0.54 10.18
N SER A 39 62.55 -0.40 9.96
CA SER A 39 61.58 0.12 10.97
C SER A 39 60.22 0.45 10.37
N THR A 40 59.41 -0.57 10.07
CA THR A 40 57.94 -0.57 10.25
C THR A 40 57.38 -1.91 9.75
N LYS A 41 57.68 -3.00 10.48
CA LYS A 41 56.92 -4.26 10.33
C LYS A 41 55.61 -4.12 11.12
N PHE A 42 54.59 -3.57 10.47
CA PHE A 42 53.19 -3.74 10.87
C PHE A 42 52.89 -5.24 10.79
N LYS A 43 52.88 -5.91 11.94
CA LYS A 43 52.82 -7.37 12.01
C LYS A 43 51.39 -7.84 11.80
N LEU A 44 51.02 -8.10 10.53
CA LEU A 44 49.89 -8.97 10.15
C LEU A 44 49.82 -10.25 11.01
N SER A 45 50.97 -10.74 11.49
CA SER A 45 51.07 -11.87 12.40
C SER A 45 50.33 -11.70 13.73
N GLU A 46 50.14 -10.49 14.25
CA GLU A 46 49.39 -10.25 15.50
C GLU A 46 47.88 -10.37 15.32
N VAL A 47 47.35 -9.86 14.20
CA VAL A 47 45.94 -10.04 13.80
C VAL A 47 45.65 -11.52 13.51
N PHE A 48 46.56 -12.19 12.81
CA PHE A 48 46.46 -13.64 12.56
C PHE A 48 46.66 -14.48 13.84
N SER A 49 47.45 -14.02 14.81
CA SER A 49 47.58 -14.68 16.12
C SER A 49 46.28 -14.60 16.93
N ARG A 50 45.68 -13.40 17.01
CA ARG A 50 44.39 -13.21 17.68
C ARG A 50 43.25 -14.01 17.02
N MET A 51 43.28 -14.16 15.70
CA MET A 51 42.37 -15.06 14.98
C MET A 51 42.62 -16.55 15.26
N LYS A 52 43.88 -16.98 15.36
CA LYS A 52 44.24 -18.37 15.75
C LYS A 52 43.80 -18.72 17.17
N ASP A 53 43.93 -17.78 18.10
CA ASP A 53 43.48 -17.95 19.49
C ASP A 53 41.95 -18.03 19.57
N PHE A 54 41.24 -17.26 18.73
CA PHE A 54 39.79 -17.37 18.57
C PHE A 54 39.36 -18.72 17.97
N ASP A 55 40.08 -19.25 16.98
CA ASP A 55 39.81 -20.57 16.39
C ASP A 55 40.10 -21.71 17.39
N GLN A 56 41.15 -21.60 18.22
CA GLN A 56 41.39 -22.55 19.31
C GLN A 56 40.32 -22.47 20.42
N PHE A 57 39.85 -21.27 20.75
CA PHE A 57 38.72 -21.08 21.65
C PHE A 57 37.43 -21.69 21.09
N LYS A 58 37.17 -21.52 19.79
CA LYS A 58 36.07 -22.15 19.05
C LYS A 58 36.13 -23.67 19.10
N HIS A 59 37.31 -24.28 19.01
CA HIS A 59 37.47 -25.73 19.15
C HIS A 59 37.21 -26.24 20.58
N LYS A 60 37.56 -25.48 21.62
CA LYS A 60 37.24 -25.82 23.02
C LYS A 60 35.75 -25.64 23.35
N LEU A 61 35.07 -24.70 22.70
CA LEU A 61 33.61 -24.47 22.79
C LEU A 61 32.76 -25.68 22.34
N LEU A 62 33.32 -26.59 21.55
CA LEU A 62 32.61 -27.75 21.02
C LEU A 62 32.54 -28.95 21.97
N ASP A 63 33.30 -28.97 23.07
CA ASP A 63 33.22 -30.03 24.09
C ASP A 63 31.91 -29.97 24.89
N SER A 64 31.22 -31.10 25.01
CA SER A 64 29.99 -31.29 25.77
C SER A 64 30.09 -30.83 27.24
N SER A 65 31.24 -31.03 27.89
CA SER A 65 31.48 -30.62 29.28
C SER A 65 31.60 -29.10 29.40
N PHE A 66 32.16 -28.46 28.38
CA PHE A 66 32.31 -27.02 28.30
C PHE A 66 30.99 -26.32 27.96
N LYS A 67 30.15 -26.93 27.10
CA LYS A 67 28.81 -26.44 26.78
C LYS A 67 27.90 -26.30 28.01
N GLN A 68 27.92 -27.26 28.94
CA GLN A 68 27.16 -27.15 30.19
C GLN A 68 27.72 -26.06 31.13
N LYS A 69 29.04 -25.86 31.15
CA LYS A 69 29.68 -24.77 31.91
C LYS A 69 29.36 -23.40 31.31
N LEU A 70 29.31 -23.32 29.98
CA LEU A 70 28.93 -22.11 29.22
C LEU A 70 27.48 -21.71 29.52
N HIS A 71 26.54 -22.67 29.54
CA HIS A 71 25.15 -22.41 29.91
C HIS A 71 25.03 -21.86 31.34
N LYS A 72 25.68 -22.51 32.32
CA LYS A 72 25.71 -22.02 33.71
C LYS A 72 26.33 -20.64 33.83
N LEU A 73 27.34 -20.33 33.01
CA LEU A 73 27.99 -19.03 32.97
C LEU A 73 27.06 -17.95 32.42
N TYR A 74 26.36 -18.19 31.30
CA TYR A 74 25.38 -17.24 30.78
C TYR A 74 24.24 -17.00 31.76
N LEU A 75 23.69 -18.06 32.34
CA LEU A 75 22.66 -17.96 33.37
C LEU A 75 23.13 -17.15 34.59
N TYR A 76 24.40 -17.30 34.99
CA TYR A 76 24.98 -16.55 36.09
C TYR A 76 25.17 -15.06 35.77
N ILE A 77 25.54 -14.74 34.52
CA ILE A 77 25.73 -13.35 34.06
C ILE A 77 24.38 -12.65 33.87
N ALA A 78 23.43 -13.30 33.19
CA ALA A 78 22.12 -12.73 32.85
C ALA A 78 21.22 -12.44 34.06
N ARG A 79 21.52 -12.99 35.25
CA ARG A 79 20.75 -12.77 36.49
C ARG A 79 21.13 -11.49 37.25
N ASP A 80 22.21 -10.82 36.87
CA ASP A 80 22.76 -9.68 37.61
C ASP A 80 23.33 -8.65 36.64
N GLU A 81 22.59 -7.55 36.44
CA GLU A 81 22.91 -6.47 35.50
C GLU A 81 24.32 -5.91 35.74
N SER A 82 24.77 -5.78 37.00
CA SER A 82 26.10 -5.25 37.34
C SER A 82 27.24 -6.04 36.71
N ARG A 83 27.05 -7.36 36.52
CA ARG A 83 28.05 -8.24 35.89
C ARG A 83 28.15 -8.01 34.40
N VAL A 84 27.04 -7.68 33.76
CA VAL A 84 26.99 -7.39 32.32
C VAL A 84 27.82 -6.14 32.02
N PHE A 85 27.77 -5.12 32.89
CA PHE A 85 28.58 -3.90 32.74
C PHE A 85 30.06 -4.12 33.02
N VAL A 86 30.40 -4.87 34.08
CA VAL A 86 31.81 -5.26 34.30
C VAL A 86 32.37 -5.98 33.07
N LEU A 87 31.58 -6.82 32.40
CA LEU A 87 32.01 -7.48 31.16
C LEU A 87 32.07 -6.54 29.97
N LEU A 88 31.25 -5.49 29.93
CA LEU A 88 31.29 -4.45 28.90
C LEU A 88 32.56 -3.59 29.05
N ASP A 89 32.87 -3.12 30.26
CA ASP A 89 34.04 -2.28 30.57
C ASP A 89 35.37 -3.00 30.31
N ASN A 90 35.36 -4.32 30.40
CA ASN A 90 36.52 -5.18 30.13
C ASN A 90 36.52 -5.77 28.70
N ASP A 91 35.68 -5.25 27.79
CA ASP A 91 35.55 -5.69 26.38
C ASP A 91 35.18 -7.18 26.18
N VAL A 92 34.73 -7.88 27.23
CA VAL A 92 34.41 -9.30 27.20
C VAL A 92 33.08 -9.57 26.47
N ILE A 93 32.12 -8.64 26.57
CA ILE A 93 30.85 -8.72 25.84
C ILE A 93 31.09 -8.83 24.32
N SER A 94 32.12 -8.15 23.79
CA SER A 94 32.45 -8.21 22.37
C SER A 94 32.85 -9.63 21.90
N LEU A 95 33.43 -10.44 22.78
CA LEU A 95 33.76 -11.83 22.52
C LEU A 95 32.51 -12.71 22.51
N LEU A 96 31.57 -12.45 23.43
CA LEU A 96 30.28 -13.15 23.47
C LEU A 96 29.45 -12.85 22.23
N ALA A 97 29.39 -11.58 21.81
CA ALA A 97 28.71 -11.15 20.58
C ALA A 97 29.24 -11.84 19.32
N ARG A 98 30.52 -12.25 19.30
CA ARG A 98 31.17 -12.93 18.17
C ARG A 98 30.88 -14.43 18.09
N LEU A 99 30.20 -15.00 19.07
CA LEU A 99 29.87 -16.41 19.06
C LEU A 99 28.75 -16.68 18.06
N GLU A 100 29.06 -17.48 17.04
CA GLU A 100 28.06 -17.96 16.09
C GLU A 100 26.99 -18.75 16.82
N VAL A 101 25.72 -18.54 16.46
CA VAL A 101 24.57 -19.20 17.10
C VAL A 101 24.68 -20.74 17.14
N SER A 102 25.32 -21.35 16.13
CA SER A 102 25.56 -22.80 16.09
C SER A 102 26.53 -23.32 17.16
N SER A 103 27.29 -22.43 17.79
CA SER A 103 28.24 -22.78 18.85
C SER A 103 27.61 -22.73 20.24
N ILE A 104 26.38 -22.22 20.34
CA ILE A 104 25.67 -22.00 21.60
C ILE A 104 24.76 -23.22 21.85
N PRO A 105 24.79 -23.82 23.05
CA PRO A 105 23.84 -24.87 23.43
C PRO A 105 22.40 -24.34 23.32
N LEU A 106 21.47 -25.15 22.78
CA LEU A 106 20.09 -24.72 22.55
C LEU A 106 19.41 -24.19 23.82
N ASP A 107 19.66 -24.82 24.96
CA ASP A 107 19.11 -24.43 26.26
C ASP A 107 19.68 -23.09 26.77
N ALA A 108 20.85 -22.69 26.27
CA ALA A 108 21.57 -21.48 26.69
C ALA A 108 21.30 -20.25 25.80
N ILE A 109 20.55 -20.42 24.70
CA ILE A 109 20.25 -19.32 23.77
C ILE A 109 19.46 -18.21 24.45
N GLU A 110 18.56 -18.57 25.35
CA GLU A 110 17.72 -17.60 26.06
C GLU A 110 18.53 -16.75 27.03
N ASP A 111 19.39 -17.38 27.83
CA ASP A 111 20.31 -16.67 28.71
C ASP A 111 21.29 -15.80 27.92
N HIS A 112 21.74 -16.26 26.76
CA HIS A 112 22.63 -15.48 25.90
C HIS A 112 21.92 -14.22 25.37
N ILE A 113 20.67 -14.34 24.91
CA ILE A 113 19.86 -13.19 24.49
C ILE A 113 19.61 -12.25 25.69
N ALA A 114 19.36 -12.80 26.89
CA ALA A 114 19.11 -12.02 28.10
C ALA A 114 20.30 -11.12 28.49
N ILE A 115 21.55 -11.52 28.23
CA ILE A 115 22.73 -10.66 28.44
C ILE A 115 22.62 -9.37 27.62
N PHE A 116 22.21 -9.47 26.35
CA PHE A 116 22.04 -8.30 25.48
C PHE A 116 20.77 -7.50 25.82
N GLN A 117 19.74 -8.14 26.38
CA GLN A 117 18.60 -7.41 26.96
C GLN A 117 19.02 -6.56 28.17
N CYS A 118 19.88 -7.10 29.05
CA CYS A 118 20.39 -6.36 30.20
C CYS A 118 21.27 -5.17 29.79
N LEU A 119 22.01 -5.25 28.68
CA LEU A 119 22.76 -4.11 28.16
C LEU A 119 21.84 -2.93 27.81
N LEU A 120 20.67 -3.22 27.23
CA LEU A 120 19.70 -2.20 26.82
C LEU A 120 19.02 -1.52 28.02
N SER A 121 18.62 -2.27 29.05
CA SER A 121 17.89 -1.74 30.21
C SER A 121 18.68 -0.69 31.00
N GLU A 122 19.99 -0.85 31.12
CA GLU A 122 20.84 0.10 31.83
C GLU A 122 21.22 1.30 30.98
N THR A 123 21.34 1.15 29.64
CA THR A 123 21.65 2.29 28.78
C THR A 123 20.57 3.38 28.91
N THR A 124 19.33 2.98 29.23
CA THR A 124 18.21 3.88 29.53
C THR A 124 18.42 4.64 30.84
N LYS A 125 18.89 3.96 31.90
CA LYS A 125 19.16 4.58 33.21
C LYS A 125 20.26 5.64 33.12
N ILE A 126 21.34 5.33 32.38
CA ILE A 126 22.44 6.26 32.14
C ILE A 126 21.97 7.47 31.31
N TYR A 127 21.07 7.28 30.36
CA TYR A 127 20.50 8.37 29.55
C TYR A 127 19.71 9.36 30.40
N ASP A 128 18.83 8.86 31.27
CA ASP A 128 18.00 9.68 32.16
C ASP A 128 18.82 10.52 33.16
N ASP A 129 20.02 10.06 33.52
CA ASP A 129 20.92 10.73 34.47
C ASP A 129 21.91 11.74 33.81
N SER A 130 21.94 11.83 32.47
CA SER A 130 23.04 12.47 31.70
C SER A 130 22.83 13.93 31.23
N GLU A 131 21.98 14.73 31.87
CA GLU A 131 21.71 16.13 31.47
C GLU A 131 22.94 17.10 31.56
N ASP A 132 24.10 16.66 32.06
CA ASP A 132 25.33 17.48 32.14
C ASP A 132 26.29 17.32 30.94
N ASN A 133 26.85 18.44 30.46
CA ASN A 133 27.65 18.52 29.22
C ASN A 133 28.95 17.69 29.20
N GLU A 134 29.57 17.35 30.36
CA GLU A 134 30.76 16.49 30.41
C GLU A 134 30.41 14.99 30.31
N LEU A 135 29.24 14.57 30.82
CA LEU A 135 28.71 13.20 30.68
C LEU A 135 28.39 12.84 29.23
N ASN A 136 28.16 13.85 28.38
CA ASN A 136 27.74 13.66 26.99
C ASN A 136 28.81 12.97 26.11
N ASN A 137 30.11 13.19 26.38
CA ASN A 137 31.19 12.54 25.61
C ASN A 137 31.42 11.08 26.02
N GLU A 138 31.34 10.77 27.33
CA GLU A 138 31.45 9.41 27.87
C GLU A 138 30.23 8.57 27.45
N PHE A 139 29.04 9.16 27.56
CA PHE A 139 27.80 8.58 27.07
C PHE A 139 27.83 8.21 25.58
N ASN A 140 28.42 9.06 24.73
CA ASN A 140 28.58 8.77 23.30
C ASN A 140 29.55 7.61 23.03
N SER A 141 30.59 7.45 23.86
CA SER A 141 31.55 6.33 23.77
C SER A 141 30.89 5.00 24.13
N ASP A 142 30.14 4.97 25.23
CA ASP A 142 29.49 3.74 25.69
C ASP A 142 28.31 3.35 24.80
N THR A 143 27.57 4.32 24.27
CA THR A 143 26.54 4.09 23.23
C THR A 143 27.15 3.42 21.99
N GLN A 144 28.34 3.83 21.54
CA GLN A 144 29.02 3.18 20.41
C GLN A 144 29.47 1.76 20.74
N LYS A 145 30.03 1.52 21.93
CA LYS A 145 30.42 0.15 22.37
C LYS A 145 29.22 -0.78 22.44
N ILE A 146 28.11 -0.33 23.02
CA ILE A 146 26.87 -1.10 23.14
C ILE A 146 26.30 -1.39 21.75
N SER A 147 26.21 -0.36 20.90
CA SER A 147 25.75 -0.48 19.52
C SER A 147 26.59 -1.49 18.71
N LYS A 148 27.92 -1.42 18.80
CA LYS A 148 28.85 -2.38 18.19
C LYS A 148 28.54 -3.80 18.64
N ASN A 149 28.44 -4.03 19.95
CA ASN A 149 28.24 -5.35 20.52
C ASN A 149 26.89 -5.95 20.12
N ILE A 150 25.82 -5.15 20.12
CA ILE A 150 24.49 -5.56 19.65
C ILE A 150 24.53 -5.89 18.16
N GLY A 151 25.09 -5.02 17.32
CA GLY A 151 25.13 -5.26 15.88
C GLY A 151 25.96 -6.49 15.50
N VAL A 152 27.11 -6.70 16.15
CA VAL A 152 27.93 -7.91 15.99
C VAL A 152 27.16 -9.16 16.43
N PHE A 153 26.45 -9.09 17.55
CA PHE A 153 25.58 -10.16 18.02
C PHE A 153 24.53 -10.54 16.97
N LEU A 154 23.79 -9.54 16.45
CA LEU A 154 22.74 -9.77 15.45
C LEU A 154 23.32 -10.39 14.16
N ILE A 155 24.48 -9.94 13.68
CA ILE A 155 25.14 -10.52 12.49
C ILE A 155 25.41 -12.01 12.69
N ASN A 156 25.93 -12.40 13.86
CA ASN A 156 26.22 -13.81 14.14
C ASN A 156 24.96 -14.67 14.31
N TYR A 157 23.82 -14.02 14.56
CA TYR A 157 22.50 -14.65 14.62
C TYR A 157 21.78 -14.74 13.26
N LEU A 158 22.29 -14.12 12.19
CA LEU A 158 21.71 -14.30 10.84
C LEU A 158 21.69 -15.76 10.38
N LYS A 159 22.54 -16.63 10.93
CA LYS A 159 22.53 -18.09 10.68
C LYS A 159 21.46 -18.85 11.49
N HIS A 160 20.37 -18.19 11.85
CA HIS A 160 19.26 -18.69 12.67
C HIS A 160 18.49 -19.87 12.06
N GLN A 161 18.59 -20.13 10.75
CA GLN A 161 17.91 -21.24 10.06
C GLN A 161 18.16 -22.64 10.66
N ARG A 162 19.18 -22.78 11.52
CA ARG A 162 19.51 -24.02 12.24
C ARG A 162 18.79 -24.17 13.59
N LEU A 163 18.00 -23.17 13.98
CA LEU A 163 17.31 -23.14 15.27
C LEU A 163 15.90 -23.76 15.16
N PRO A 164 15.40 -24.37 16.25
CA PRO A 164 13.98 -24.74 16.33
C PRO A 164 13.08 -23.50 16.38
N LEU A 165 11.85 -23.62 15.91
CA LEU A 165 10.88 -22.52 15.75
C LEU A 165 10.68 -21.69 17.02
N ASN A 166 10.63 -22.33 18.20
CA ASN A 166 10.50 -21.62 19.48
C ASN A 166 11.67 -20.67 19.77
N LYS A 167 12.88 -21.00 19.35
CA LYS A 167 14.07 -20.13 19.50
C LYS A 167 14.12 -19.05 18.42
N ILE A 168 13.59 -19.31 17.22
CA ILE A 168 13.38 -18.27 16.20
C ILE A 168 12.38 -17.24 16.71
N LYS A 169 11.25 -17.66 17.29
CA LYS A 169 10.26 -16.77 17.91
C LYS A 169 10.86 -15.92 19.04
N LEU A 170 11.72 -16.52 19.88
CA LEU A 170 12.45 -15.80 20.92
C LEU A 170 13.37 -14.72 20.34
N LEU A 171 14.11 -15.04 19.28
CA LEU A 171 14.97 -14.09 18.57
C LEU A 171 14.14 -12.96 17.95
N ALA A 172 13.05 -13.27 17.24
CA ALA A 172 12.15 -12.29 16.65
C ALA A 172 11.58 -11.34 17.72
N SER A 173 11.14 -11.87 18.86
CA SER A 173 10.68 -11.05 20.00
C SER A 173 11.77 -10.14 20.57
N PHE A 174 13.02 -10.62 20.66
CA PHE A 174 14.14 -9.78 21.06
C PHE A 174 14.42 -8.65 20.06
N VAL A 175 14.45 -8.97 18.76
CA VAL A 175 14.68 -7.99 17.69
C VAL A 175 13.57 -6.94 17.68
N TYR A 176 12.31 -7.33 17.93
CA TYR A 176 11.19 -6.42 18.11
C TYR A 176 11.37 -5.46 19.28
N LYS A 177 11.72 -5.97 20.47
CA LYS A 177 12.03 -5.12 21.63
C LYS A 177 13.19 -4.16 21.35
N LEU A 178 14.19 -4.63 20.61
CA LEU A 178 15.33 -3.80 20.21
C LEU A 178 14.90 -2.69 19.22
N ALA A 179 14.00 -2.99 18.28
CA ALA A 179 13.46 -1.98 17.36
C ALA A 179 12.66 -0.90 18.10
N GLN A 180 11.83 -1.30 19.07
CA GLN A 180 11.14 -0.37 19.98
C GLN A 180 12.12 0.50 20.77
N TYR A 181 13.20 -0.11 21.26
CA TYR A 181 14.22 0.60 22.00
C TYR A 181 14.97 1.62 21.13
N PHE A 182 15.32 1.25 19.90
CA PHE A 182 16.00 2.12 18.95
C PHE A 182 15.18 3.34 18.55
N LEU A 183 13.84 3.22 18.52
CA LEU A 183 12.96 4.37 18.33
C LEU A 183 13.09 5.39 19.47
N THR A 184 13.35 4.93 20.70
CA THR A 184 13.55 5.80 21.87
C THR A 184 14.98 6.34 21.93
N MET A 185 15.96 5.56 21.49
CA MET A 185 17.39 5.85 21.62
C MET A 185 18.11 5.76 20.26
N THR A 186 17.81 6.69 19.36
CA THR A 186 18.25 6.66 17.95
C THR A 186 19.76 6.77 17.77
N LYS A 187 20.48 7.34 18.75
CA LYS A 187 21.96 7.39 18.77
C LYS A 187 22.61 6.01 18.66
N LEU A 188 21.95 4.94 19.12
CA LEU A 188 22.45 3.57 18.95
C LEU A 188 22.44 3.13 17.49
N VAL A 189 21.44 3.53 16.73
CA VAL A 189 21.33 3.26 15.30
C VAL A 189 22.40 4.01 14.53
N ASP A 190 22.54 5.32 14.78
CA ASP A 190 23.58 6.14 14.16
C ASP A 190 24.98 5.63 14.49
N GLY A 191 25.19 5.21 15.74
CA GLY A 191 26.42 4.57 16.18
C GLY A 191 26.75 3.34 15.35
N TRP A 192 25.77 2.44 15.13
CA TRP A 192 25.96 1.22 14.35
C TRP A 192 26.31 1.54 12.89
N LEU A 193 25.53 2.39 12.23
CA LEU A 193 25.73 2.75 10.82
C LEU A 193 27.09 3.43 10.59
N LYS A 194 27.57 4.19 11.58
CA LYS A 194 28.93 4.73 11.56
C LYS A 194 29.97 3.62 11.74
N ILE A 195 29.79 2.72 12.70
CA ILE A 195 30.74 1.63 13.00
C ILE A 195 30.87 0.66 11.82
N SER A 196 29.75 0.26 11.20
CA SER A 196 29.72 -0.77 10.15
C SER A 196 30.59 -0.44 8.94
N VAL A 197 30.78 0.85 8.64
CA VAL A 197 31.56 1.32 7.49
C VAL A 197 32.99 1.77 7.85
N HIS A 198 33.30 2.01 9.13
CA HIS A 198 34.61 2.54 9.55
C HIS A 198 35.47 1.54 10.32
N GLU A 199 34.88 0.60 11.07
CA GLU A 199 35.66 -0.27 11.96
C GLU A 199 36.18 -1.52 11.23
N PRO A 200 37.51 -1.73 11.12
CA PRO A 200 38.08 -2.81 10.31
C PRO A 200 37.63 -4.22 10.71
N ASP A 201 37.45 -4.48 12.01
CA ASP A 201 37.03 -5.78 12.52
C ASP A 201 35.55 -6.08 12.25
N VAL A 202 34.71 -5.05 12.21
CA VAL A 202 33.29 -5.16 11.83
C VAL A 202 33.17 -5.33 10.32
N ILE A 203 33.90 -4.54 9.53
CA ILE A 203 33.97 -4.67 8.06
C ILE A 203 34.41 -6.09 7.68
N TYR A 204 35.43 -6.63 8.35
CA TYR A 204 35.86 -8.01 8.13
C TYR A 204 34.77 -9.04 8.49
N LEU A 205 34.03 -8.82 9.58
CA LEU A 205 32.92 -9.69 9.97
C LEU A 205 31.78 -9.67 8.92
N LEU A 206 31.43 -8.49 8.42
CA LEU A 206 30.43 -8.32 7.36
C LEU A 206 30.88 -9.04 6.08
N TYR A 207 32.13 -8.82 5.65
CA TYR A 207 32.72 -9.50 4.50
C TYR A 207 32.70 -11.03 4.66
N LYS A 208 33.11 -11.54 5.83
CA LYS A 208 33.12 -12.98 6.14
C LYS A 208 31.72 -13.60 6.04
N ASN A 209 30.68 -12.85 6.40
CA ASN A 209 29.29 -13.28 6.31
C ASN A 209 28.63 -12.91 4.97
N LYS A 210 29.38 -12.37 4.00
CA LYS A 210 28.89 -11.92 2.68
C LYS A 210 27.81 -10.85 2.74
N LEU A 211 27.90 -9.97 3.73
CA LEU A 211 27.00 -8.82 3.92
C LEU A 211 27.64 -7.56 3.34
N GLY A 212 26.80 -6.59 2.93
CA GLY A 212 27.27 -5.30 2.46
C GLY A 212 27.96 -4.47 3.56
N PRO A 213 28.82 -3.49 3.18
CA PRO A 213 29.56 -2.67 4.15
C PRO A 213 28.65 -1.76 5.00
N ASN A 214 27.48 -1.39 4.49
CA ASN A 214 26.46 -0.63 5.22
C ASN A 214 25.29 -1.53 5.61
N CYS A 215 25.56 -2.69 6.19
CA CYS A 215 24.53 -3.64 6.61
C CYS A 215 23.81 -3.14 7.86
N PHE A 216 22.48 -3.24 7.89
CA PHE A 216 21.69 -3.05 9.11
C PHE A 216 21.15 -4.41 9.60
N PRO A 217 21.81 -5.06 10.59
CA PRO A 217 21.53 -6.45 10.94
C PRO A 217 20.11 -6.72 11.45
N MET A 218 19.49 -5.74 12.10
CA MET A 218 18.09 -5.83 12.54
C MET A 218 17.15 -6.00 11.35
N TYR A 219 17.34 -5.20 10.31
CA TYR A 219 16.60 -5.33 9.06
C TYR A 219 16.87 -6.66 8.38
N GLU A 220 18.12 -7.12 8.31
CA GLU A 220 18.46 -8.41 7.69
C GLU A 220 17.74 -9.59 8.38
N LEU A 221 17.66 -9.58 9.71
CA LEU A 221 16.89 -10.58 10.46
C LEU A 221 15.38 -10.46 10.22
N ALA A 222 14.83 -9.25 10.27
CA ALA A 222 13.41 -9.02 10.03
C ALA A 222 13.02 -9.49 8.62
N LYS A 223 13.79 -9.12 7.60
CA LYS A 223 13.62 -9.59 6.22
C LYS A 223 13.53 -11.12 6.13
N ASP A 224 14.39 -11.85 6.83
CA ASP A 224 14.36 -13.32 6.81
C ASP A 224 13.10 -13.87 7.50
N PHE A 225 12.64 -13.23 8.59
CA PHE A 225 11.41 -13.60 9.30
C PHE A 225 10.15 -13.34 8.46
N LEU A 226 10.17 -12.33 7.59
CA LEU A 226 9.04 -11.96 6.73
C LEU A 226 8.55 -13.13 5.86
N PHE A 227 9.46 -14.03 5.45
CA PHE A 227 9.14 -15.17 4.57
C PHE A 227 9.16 -16.53 5.30
N SER A 228 9.19 -16.53 6.64
CA SER A 228 9.36 -17.75 7.46
C SER A 228 8.05 -18.35 8.00
N GLY A 229 6.89 -17.73 7.74
CA GLY A 229 5.55 -18.17 8.16
C GLY A 229 4.75 -17.08 8.89
N GLN A 230 3.45 -17.30 9.10
CA GLN A 230 2.51 -16.26 9.59
C GLN A 230 2.90 -15.68 10.96
N ASP A 231 3.18 -16.52 11.95
CA ASP A 231 3.54 -16.05 13.30
C ASP A 231 4.80 -15.15 13.31
N THR A 232 5.72 -15.37 12.36
CA THR A 232 6.94 -14.57 12.20
C THR A 232 6.74 -13.38 11.27
N PHE A 233 5.75 -13.44 10.37
CA PHE A 233 5.38 -12.35 9.48
C PHE A 233 4.89 -11.13 10.27
N ASP A 234 3.95 -11.31 11.21
CA ASP A 234 3.40 -10.20 11.99
C ASP A 234 4.49 -9.49 12.81
N VAL A 235 5.34 -10.26 13.50
CA VAL A 235 6.46 -9.69 14.28
C VAL A 235 7.47 -8.99 13.37
N SER A 236 7.77 -9.57 12.20
CA SER A 236 8.64 -8.96 11.19
C SER A 236 8.08 -7.65 10.67
N ARG A 237 6.80 -7.62 10.29
CA ARG A 237 6.10 -6.42 9.84
C ARG A 237 6.24 -5.32 10.87
N ASP A 238 5.98 -5.62 12.14
CA ASP A 238 6.07 -4.63 13.20
C ASP A 238 7.52 -4.15 13.40
N ILE A 239 8.53 -5.04 13.37
CA ILE A 239 9.95 -4.63 13.41
C ILE A 239 10.26 -3.64 12.28
N LEU A 240 9.89 -3.99 11.06
CA LEU A 240 10.15 -3.18 9.87
C LEU A 240 9.44 -1.83 9.93
N LEU A 241 8.21 -1.77 10.46
CA LEU A 241 7.49 -0.52 10.72
C LEU A 241 8.20 0.35 11.77
N HIS A 242 8.76 -0.24 12.82
CA HIS A 242 9.57 0.51 13.80
C HIS A 242 10.86 1.07 13.17
N ILE A 243 11.49 0.34 12.25
CA ILE A 243 12.64 0.85 11.49
C ILE A 243 12.23 2.07 10.65
N VAL A 244 11.08 2.00 9.95
CA VAL A 244 10.53 3.15 9.20
C VAL A 244 10.24 4.33 10.12
N LEU A 245 9.63 4.10 11.28
CA LEU A 245 9.39 5.17 12.26
C LEU A 245 10.69 5.81 12.77
N THR A 246 11.72 4.99 12.98
CA THR A 246 13.02 5.46 13.49
C THR A 246 13.73 6.36 12.48
N THR A 247 13.46 6.25 11.18
CA THR A 247 14.05 7.18 10.19
C THR A 247 13.63 8.62 10.44
N GLY A 248 12.48 8.84 11.08
CA GLY A 248 12.03 10.16 11.51
C GLY A 248 12.94 10.88 12.50
N PHE A 249 13.85 10.14 13.13
CA PHE A 249 14.73 10.60 14.20
C PHE A 249 16.20 10.25 13.95
N SER A 250 16.54 9.66 12.79
CA SER A 250 17.90 9.30 12.39
C SER A 250 18.09 9.51 10.88
N GLU A 251 18.79 10.58 10.52
CA GLU A 251 19.16 10.89 9.13
C GLU A 251 20.05 9.79 8.53
N SER A 252 20.91 9.16 9.34
CA SER A 252 21.74 8.04 8.89
C SER A 252 20.89 6.85 8.45
N LEU A 253 19.86 6.52 9.24
CA LEU A 253 18.95 5.41 8.93
C LEU A 253 18.04 5.75 7.76
N GLU A 254 17.57 6.99 7.63
CA GLU A 254 16.84 7.45 6.44
C GLU A 254 17.68 7.24 5.17
N ASN A 255 18.91 7.77 5.15
CA ASN A 255 19.83 7.61 4.02
C ASN A 255 20.15 6.14 3.71
N TRP A 256 20.31 5.32 4.75
CA TRP A 256 20.47 3.89 4.61
C TRP A 256 19.24 3.27 3.93
N LEU A 257 18.02 3.58 4.41
CA LEU A 257 16.78 3.03 3.88
C LEU A 257 16.61 3.38 2.39
N LEU A 258 16.82 4.65 2.04
CA LEU A 258 16.68 5.17 0.66
C LEU A 258 17.64 4.49 -0.33
N THR A 259 18.75 3.91 0.14
CA THR A 259 19.74 3.21 -0.68
C THR A 259 19.69 1.69 -0.54
N SER A 260 18.80 1.17 0.31
CA SER A 260 18.65 -0.26 0.60
C SER A 260 17.66 -0.96 -0.34
N GLU A 261 17.65 -2.29 -0.33
CA GLU A 261 16.65 -3.12 -1.02
C GLU A 261 15.31 -3.22 -0.26
N PHE A 262 15.13 -2.50 0.85
CA PHE A 262 13.95 -2.65 1.70
C PHE A 262 12.64 -2.38 0.96
N PRO A 263 12.46 -1.26 0.23
CA PRO A 263 11.29 -1.07 -0.62
C PRO A 263 11.09 -2.23 -1.62
N GLY A 264 12.20 -2.73 -2.17
CA GLY A 264 12.23 -3.81 -3.13
C GLY A 264 11.68 -5.14 -2.60
N ILE A 265 11.98 -5.47 -1.35
CA ILE A 265 11.54 -6.72 -0.70
C ILE A 265 10.05 -6.72 -0.42
N VAL A 266 9.50 -5.58 0.03
CA VAL A 266 8.05 -5.46 0.23
C VAL A 266 7.32 -5.68 -1.09
N SER A 267 7.80 -5.07 -2.18
CA SER A 267 7.27 -5.31 -3.53
C SER A 267 7.44 -6.76 -4.01
N THR A 268 8.53 -7.44 -3.63
CA THR A 268 8.72 -8.87 -3.97
C THR A 268 7.70 -9.77 -3.29
N GLY A 269 7.38 -9.52 -2.01
CA GLY A 269 6.32 -10.27 -1.30
C GLY A 269 4.96 -10.09 -1.97
N LEU A 270 4.61 -8.85 -2.30
CA LEU A 270 3.40 -8.52 -3.04
C LEU A 270 3.33 -9.23 -4.40
N LEU A 271 4.40 -9.17 -5.19
CA LEU A 271 4.50 -9.82 -6.50
C LEU A 271 4.35 -11.33 -6.41
N SER A 272 4.88 -11.95 -5.35
CA SER A 272 4.73 -13.38 -5.11
C SER A 272 3.26 -13.77 -4.96
N GLY A 273 2.53 -13.10 -4.06
CA GLY A 273 1.09 -13.32 -3.87
C GLY A 273 0.29 -13.02 -5.13
N PHE A 274 0.60 -11.92 -5.81
CA PHE A 274 -0.03 -11.54 -7.07
C PHE A 274 0.15 -12.61 -8.15
N ASN A 275 1.36 -13.11 -8.37
CA ASN A 275 1.63 -14.12 -9.40
C ASN A 275 0.90 -15.43 -9.10
N GLN A 276 0.85 -15.85 -7.83
CA GLN A 276 0.12 -17.07 -7.45
C GLN A 276 -1.36 -16.99 -7.79
N LEU A 277 -1.98 -15.81 -7.63
CA LEU A 277 -3.40 -15.58 -7.93
C LEU A 277 -3.64 -15.37 -9.43
N SER A 278 -2.78 -14.61 -10.10
CA SER A 278 -2.94 -14.24 -11.51
C SER A 278 -2.81 -15.44 -12.47
N TYR A 279 -1.99 -16.44 -12.14
CA TYR A 279 -1.79 -17.64 -12.96
C TYR A 279 -2.65 -18.84 -12.57
N ASN A 280 -3.54 -18.70 -11.57
CA ASN A 280 -4.43 -19.77 -11.15
C ASN A 280 -5.80 -19.66 -11.83
N GLU A 281 -5.89 -20.21 -13.05
CA GLU A 281 -7.10 -20.21 -13.87
C GLU A 281 -8.27 -21.00 -13.23
N SER A 282 -7.97 -21.97 -12.37
CA SER A 282 -8.99 -22.84 -11.74
C SER A 282 -9.93 -22.12 -10.77
N LEU A 283 -9.57 -20.91 -10.31
CA LEU A 283 -10.42 -20.07 -9.44
C LEU A 283 -11.61 -19.44 -10.19
N LEU A 284 -11.52 -19.28 -11.52
CA LEU A 284 -12.48 -18.51 -12.32
C LEU A 284 -13.54 -19.36 -13.04
N ASP A 285 -13.19 -20.55 -13.51
CA ASP A 285 -14.03 -21.32 -14.43
C ASP A 285 -15.33 -21.87 -13.81
N ASN A 286 -15.45 -21.88 -12.48
CA ASN A 286 -16.55 -22.56 -11.78
C ASN A 286 -17.52 -21.65 -11.01
N HIS A 287 -17.27 -20.34 -10.88
CA HIS A 287 -17.98 -19.51 -9.90
C HIS A 287 -18.37 -18.13 -10.44
N GLN A 288 -19.50 -18.06 -11.15
CA GLN A 288 -20.05 -16.79 -11.67
C GLN A 288 -20.69 -15.91 -10.58
N ASP A 289 -21.11 -16.49 -9.45
CA ASP A 289 -21.87 -15.77 -8.41
C ASP A 289 -21.10 -15.60 -7.07
N ASP A 290 -20.06 -16.42 -6.78
CA ASP A 290 -19.32 -16.44 -5.50
C ASP A 290 -17.82 -16.07 -5.62
N PHE A 291 -17.43 -15.39 -6.71
CA PHE A 291 -16.03 -15.11 -7.03
C PHE A 291 -15.30 -14.32 -5.93
N ASP A 292 -15.93 -13.27 -5.41
CA ASP A 292 -15.34 -12.41 -4.36
C ASP A 292 -15.05 -13.25 -3.11
N ASP A 293 -15.98 -14.11 -2.68
CA ASP A 293 -15.81 -14.93 -1.48
C ASP A 293 -14.71 -15.99 -1.67
N ILE A 294 -14.63 -16.65 -2.81
CA ILE A 294 -13.66 -17.74 -3.03
C ILE A 294 -12.24 -17.19 -3.13
N LEU A 295 -12.04 -16.10 -3.87
CA LEU A 295 -10.71 -15.53 -4.04
C LEU A 295 -10.24 -14.86 -2.74
N THR A 296 -11.13 -14.15 -2.04
CA THR A 296 -10.78 -13.47 -0.78
C THR A 296 -10.53 -14.43 0.38
N ASN A 297 -11.09 -15.64 0.35
CA ASN A 297 -10.84 -16.67 1.37
C ASN A 297 -9.54 -17.46 1.13
N SER A 298 -8.81 -17.23 0.03
CA SER A 298 -7.57 -17.95 -0.25
C SER A 298 -6.38 -17.42 0.56
N LEU A 299 -5.48 -18.32 0.98
CA LEU A 299 -4.24 -17.93 1.67
C LEU A 299 -3.38 -16.97 0.84
N ALA A 300 -3.28 -17.21 -0.47
CA ALA A 300 -2.52 -16.36 -1.38
C ALA A 300 -3.10 -14.94 -1.48
N PHE A 301 -4.43 -14.79 -1.42
CA PHE A 301 -5.06 -13.47 -1.35
C PHE A 301 -4.82 -12.78 -0.01
N ASN A 302 -4.88 -13.51 1.11
CA ASN A 302 -4.53 -12.95 2.41
C ASN A 302 -3.09 -12.46 2.45
N GLU A 303 -2.14 -13.25 1.93
CA GLU A 303 -0.74 -12.83 1.79
C GLU A 303 -0.62 -11.57 0.91
N PHE A 304 -1.32 -11.53 -0.23
CA PHE A 304 -1.36 -10.36 -1.09
C PHE A 304 -1.93 -9.12 -0.37
N ASP A 305 -3.09 -9.23 0.31
CA ASP A 305 -3.70 -8.11 1.04
C ASP A 305 -2.82 -7.66 2.21
N ASP A 306 -2.18 -8.58 2.93
CA ASP A 306 -1.25 -8.27 4.01
C ASP A 306 -0.06 -7.43 3.51
N PHE A 307 0.50 -7.74 2.34
CA PHE A 307 1.55 -6.91 1.73
C PHE A 307 1.05 -5.56 1.23
N VAL A 308 -0.17 -5.48 0.67
CA VAL A 308 -0.80 -4.20 0.32
C VAL A 308 -0.97 -3.33 1.57
N LEU A 309 -1.52 -3.90 2.65
CA LEU A 309 -1.69 -3.22 3.93
C LEU A 309 -0.34 -2.80 4.52
N PHE A 310 0.69 -3.63 4.42
CA PHE A 310 2.02 -3.29 4.90
C PHE A 310 2.62 -2.08 4.17
N ILE A 311 2.44 -1.94 2.85
CA ILE A 311 2.85 -0.74 2.11
C ILE A 311 2.12 0.50 2.65
N LEU A 312 0.81 0.39 2.91
CA LEU A 312 0.01 1.49 3.45
C LEU A 312 0.43 1.86 4.87
N ASP A 313 0.72 0.88 5.72
CA ASP A 313 1.24 1.11 7.06
C ASP A 313 2.58 1.84 6.99
N ILE A 314 3.51 1.43 6.11
CA ILE A 314 4.79 2.14 5.91
C ILE A 314 4.55 3.61 5.53
N ILE A 315 3.64 3.89 4.60
CA ILE A 315 3.32 5.26 4.17
C ILE A 315 2.66 6.06 5.31
N ALA A 316 1.84 5.40 6.13
CA ALA A 316 1.17 6.00 7.29
C ALA A 316 2.15 6.36 8.41
N TYR A 317 3.09 5.46 8.72
CA TYR A 317 4.05 5.61 9.80
C TYR A 317 5.28 6.44 9.40
N SER A 318 5.60 6.55 8.11
CA SER A 318 6.70 7.37 7.65
C SER A 318 6.48 8.87 7.92
N THR A 319 7.40 9.49 8.65
CA THR A 319 7.38 10.92 8.91
C THR A 319 7.86 11.74 7.72
N HIS A 320 8.84 11.23 6.96
CA HIS A 320 9.44 11.91 5.81
C HIS A 320 8.80 11.50 4.49
N ASP A 321 8.58 12.47 3.59
CA ASP A 321 8.01 12.22 2.27
C ASP A 321 9.01 11.53 1.31
N SER A 322 10.31 11.67 1.55
CA SER A 322 11.39 10.95 0.85
C SER A 322 11.20 9.44 0.95
N VAL A 323 10.95 8.94 2.16
CA VAL A 323 10.74 7.51 2.45
C VAL A 323 9.42 7.04 1.82
N LYS A 324 8.32 7.79 1.98
CA LYS A 324 7.04 7.49 1.31
C LYS A 324 7.23 7.36 -0.21
N SER A 325 7.93 8.32 -0.80
CA SER A 325 8.23 8.35 -2.24
C SER A 325 9.10 7.16 -2.66
N ALA A 326 10.07 6.73 -1.85
CA ALA A 326 10.90 5.57 -2.17
C ALA A 326 10.08 4.27 -2.25
N PHE A 327 9.16 4.05 -1.30
CA PHE A 327 8.26 2.90 -1.34
C PHE A 327 7.27 2.95 -2.50
N LEU A 328 6.64 4.10 -2.73
CA LEU A 328 5.71 4.29 -3.85
C LEU A 328 6.39 4.14 -5.21
N ASN A 329 7.59 4.72 -5.40
CA ASN A 329 8.38 4.54 -6.61
C ASN A 329 8.80 3.08 -6.83
N CYS A 330 9.09 2.35 -5.75
CA CYS A 330 9.43 0.94 -5.87
C CYS A 330 8.21 0.09 -6.22
N PHE A 331 7.05 0.40 -5.64
CA PHE A 331 5.78 -0.22 -5.96
C PHE A 331 5.39 0.06 -7.42
N GLU A 332 5.56 1.30 -7.91
CA GLU A 332 5.44 1.65 -9.33
C GLU A 332 6.32 0.75 -10.21
N LYS A 333 7.64 0.80 -10.02
CA LYS A 333 8.59 0.19 -10.96
C LYS A 333 8.62 -1.33 -10.92
N ARG A 334 8.33 -1.93 -9.76
CA ARG A 334 8.40 -3.40 -9.58
C ARG A 334 7.04 -4.07 -9.71
N PHE A 335 5.94 -3.38 -9.41
CA PHE A 335 4.60 -3.97 -9.43
C PHE A 335 3.73 -3.41 -10.56
N ILE A 336 3.49 -2.10 -10.59
CA ILE A 336 2.52 -1.50 -11.53
C ILE A 336 3.03 -1.53 -12.97
N ASP A 337 4.20 -0.96 -13.26
CA ASP A 337 4.70 -0.82 -14.63
C ASP A 337 4.87 -2.18 -15.34
N PRO A 338 5.43 -3.23 -14.69
CA PRO A 338 5.55 -4.54 -15.32
C PRO A 338 4.19 -5.17 -15.66
N ILE A 339 3.14 -4.94 -14.84
CA ILE A 339 1.80 -5.44 -15.12
C ILE A 339 1.20 -4.73 -16.34
N LEU A 340 1.41 -3.42 -16.45
CA LEU A 340 0.97 -2.62 -17.61
C LEU A 340 1.68 -3.07 -18.89
N GLU A 341 3.00 -3.28 -18.83
CA GLU A 341 3.80 -3.80 -19.94
C GLU A 341 3.38 -5.21 -20.38
N ALA A 342 3.07 -6.10 -19.44
CA ALA A 342 2.62 -7.45 -19.76
C ALA A 342 1.25 -7.43 -20.45
N TYR A 343 0.31 -6.65 -19.93
CA TYR A 343 -1.04 -6.55 -20.49
C TYR A 343 -1.04 -6.04 -21.93
N THR A 344 -0.24 -5.01 -22.22
CA THR A 344 -0.15 -4.41 -23.57
C THR A 344 0.41 -5.39 -24.62
N LYS A 345 1.23 -6.37 -24.21
CA LYS A 345 1.86 -7.34 -25.11
C LYS A 345 0.98 -8.56 -25.41
N ASP A 346 0.28 -9.09 -24.41
CA ASP A 346 -0.36 -10.42 -24.51
C ASP A 346 -1.82 -10.37 -24.98
N GLY A 347 -2.47 -9.20 -24.96
CA GLY A 347 -3.82 -8.98 -25.51
C GLY A 347 -4.95 -9.83 -24.90
N THR A 348 -4.64 -10.63 -23.87
CA THR A 348 -5.52 -11.60 -23.20
C THR A 348 -6.23 -10.96 -22.01
N ASN A 349 -7.46 -11.40 -21.74
CA ASN A 349 -8.25 -10.87 -20.63
C ASN A 349 -7.75 -11.45 -19.30
N HIS A 350 -6.96 -10.69 -18.54
CA HIS A 350 -6.48 -11.09 -17.21
C HIS A 350 -7.43 -10.60 -16.11
N LEU A 351 -8.60 -11.25 -15.97
CA LEU A 351 -9.61 -10.87 -14.97
C LEU A 351 -9.05 -10.78 -13.54
N ASN A 352 -8.19 -11.74 -13.14
CA ASN A 352 -7.53 -11.74 -11.84
C ASN A 352 -6.61 -10.53 -11.66
N THR A 353 -5.81 -10.19 -12.68
CA THR A 353 -4.94 -9.00 -12.65
C THR A 353 -5.74 -7.74 -12.41
N ILE A 354 -6.88 -7.56 -13.08
CA ILE A 354 -7.71 -6.36 -12.95
C ILE A 354 -8.35 -6.30 -11.57
N PHE A 355 -8.84 -7.44 -11.06
CA PHE A 355 -9.37 -7.53 -9.71
C PHE A 355 -8.31 -7.13 -8.66
N LEU A 356 -7.11 -7.70 -8.75
CA LEU A 356 -6.03 -7.45 -7.80
C LEU A 356 -5.51 -6.01 -7.88
N LEU A 357 -5.38 -5.46 -9.09
CA LEU A 357 -5.04 -4.05 -9.29
C LEU A 357 -6.12 -3.14 -8.70
N SER A 358 -7.40 -3.39 -9.02
CA SER A 358 -8.52 -2.64 -8.46
C SER A 358 -8.48 -2.67 -6.93
N HIS A 359 -8.28 -3.85 -6.34
CA HIS A 359 -8.16 -4.02 -4.89
C HIS A 359 -7.00 -3.19 -4.30
N ALA A 360 -5.80 -3.24 -4.89
CA ALA A 360 -4.65 -2.48 -4.43
C ALA A 360 -4.92 -0.96 -4.47
N PHE A 361 -5.43 -0.44 -5.58
CA PHE A 361 -5.76 1.00 -5.70
C PHE A 361 -6.85 1.44 -4.73
N ARG A 362 -7.90 0.64 -4.55
CA ARG A 362 -8.97 0.95 -3.60
C ARG A 362 -8.45 1.10 -2.17
N LYS A 363 -7.51 0.25 -1.76
CA LYS A 363 -6.87 0.32 -0.44
C LYS A 363 -5.97 1.57 -0.33
N MET A 364 -5.29 1.96 -1.40
CA MET A 364 -4.48 3.19 -1.45
C MET A 364 -5.30 4.48 -1.38
N ILE A 365 -6.40 4.61 -2.12
CA ILE A 365 -7.15 5.88 -2.24
C ILE A 365 -7.86 6.29 -0.95
N SER A 366 -8.23 5.33 -0.09
CA SER A 366 -8.87 5.58 1.20
C SER A 366 -7.99 5.11 2.37
N PRO A 367 -6.79 5.68 2.55
CA PRO A 367 -5.92 5.28 3.64
C PRO A 367 -6.56 5.68 4.97
N LYS A 368 -6.41 4.84 5.98
CA LYS A 368 -6.89 5.15 7.35
C LYS A 368 -6.10 6.28 8.02
N SER A 369 -5.00 6.73 7.42
CA SER A 369 -4.00 7.65 7.96
C SER A 369 -3.94 9.01 7.25
N GLY A 370 -3.38 10.04 7.90
CA GLY A 370 -3.27 11.41 7.38
C GLY A 370 -2.29 11.65 6.20
N SER A 371 -1.57 10.63 5.72
CA SER A 371 -0.59 10.70 4.62
C SER A 371 -1.21 10.81 3.21
N GLN A 372 -2.36 11.46 3.09
CA GLN A 372 -3.23 11.40 1.91
C GLN A 372 -2.62 12.02 0.65
N TYR A 373 -1.89 13.14 0.77
CA TYR A 373 -1.44 13.93 -0.38
C TYR A 373 -0.47 13.19 -1.31
N VAL A 374 0.57 12.55 -0.75
CA VAL A 374 1.57 11.80 -1.53
C VAL A 374 0.94 10.59 -2.23
N ILE A 375 -0.05 9.97 -1.59
CA ILE A 375 -0.79 8.85 -2.19
C ILE A 375 -1.70 9.36 -3.32
N ASP A 376 -2.37 10.49 -3.12
CA ASP A 376 -3.23 11.10 -4.13
C ASP A 376 -2.41 11.50 -5.39
N GLU A 377 -1.22 12.10 -5.23
CA GLU A 377 -0.31 12.40 -6.36
C GLU A 377 0.12 11.14 -7.12
N PHE A 378 0.48 10.09 -6.38
CA PHE A 378 0.85 8.79 -6.96
C PHE A 378 -0.30 8.17 -7.75
N VAL A 379 -1.52 8.18 -7.18
CA VAL A 379 -2.71 7.68 -7.85
C VAL A 379 -3.00 8.53 -9.09
N GLU A 380 -3.02 9.85 -8.98
CA GLU A 380 -3.29 10.77 -10.09
C GLU A 380 -2.42 10.50 -11.31
N LYS A 381 -1.13 10.21 -11.13
CA LYS A 381 -0.22 9.86 -12.22
C LYS A 381 -0.74 8.72 -13.11
N TYR A 382 -1.34 7.68 -12.52
CA TYR A 382 -1.82 6.51 -13.25
C TYR A 382 -3.24 6.66 -13.81
N PHE A 383 -3.94 7.72 -13.42
CA PHE A 383 -5.29 8.04 -13.86
C PHE A 383 -5.36 9.37 -14.64
N ASP A 384 -4.23 10.03 -14.93
CA ASP A 384 -4.18 11.26 -15.71
C ASP A 384 -4.38 11.00 -17.22
N PHE A 385 -5.47 11.54 -17.74
CA PHE A 385 -5.85 11.44 -19.14
C PHE A 385 -5.04 12.35 -20.07
N ASN A 386 -4.26 13.29 -19.53
CA ASN A 386 -3.55 14.29 -20.32
C ASN A 386 -2.19 13.81 -20.83
N ASN A 387 -1.59 12.79 -20.21
CA ASN A 387 -0.26 12.29 -20.59
C ASN A 387 -0.36 11.06 -21.51
N MET A 388 -0.26 11.27 -22.84
CA MET A 388 -0.50 10.25 -23.88
C MET A 388 0.65 9.24 -24.07
N GLU A 389 1.78 9.41 -23.37
CA GLU A 389 3.02 8.67 -23.66
C GLU A 389 3.21 7.40 -22.82
N GLU A 390 2.43 7.19 -21.75
CA GLU A 390 2.58 6.05 -20.84
C GLU A 390 1.35 5.12 -20.90
N PRO A 391 1.53 3.78 -20.91
CA PRO A 391 0.42 2.82 -20.90
C PRO A 391 -0.42 3.00 -19.64
N ARG A 392 -1.73 3.21 -19.83
CA ARG A 392 -2.59 3.66 -18.73
C ARG A 392 -3.26 2.48 -18.04
N ILE A 393 -3.29 2.50 -16.71
CA ILE A 393 -4.09 1.56 -15.92
C ILE A 393 -5.56 1.64 -16.32
N MET A 394 -6.03 2.82 -16.73
CA MET A 394 -7.38 2.97 -17.24
C MET A 394 -7.64 2.19 -18.52
N GLU A 395 -6.72 2.16 -19.48
CA GLU A 395 -6.90 1.40 -20.73
C GLU A 395 -7.13 -0.09 -20.47
N LEU A 396 -6.49 -0.63 -19.43
CA LEU A 396 -6.72 -1.97 -18.89
C LEU A 396 -8.18 -2.17 -18.49
N PHE A 397 -8.75 -1.29 -17.66
CA PHE A 397 -10.14 -1.39 -17.22
C PHE A 397 -11.10 -1.24 -18.41
N ILE A 398 -10.87 -0.25 -19.28
CA ILE A 398 -11.72 0.07 -20.45
C ILE A 398 -11.77 -1.09 -21.43
N THR A 399 -10.61 -1.56 -21.87
CA THR A 399 -10.49 -2.58 -22.92
C THR A 399 -11.14 -3.89 -22.46
N ASN A 400 -11.00 -4.23 -21.18
CA ASN A 400 -11.64 -5.44 -20.64
C ASN A 400 -13.14 -5.26 -20.46
N LEU A 401 -13.62 -4.08 -20.02
CA LEU A 401 -15.04 -3.79 -19.95
C LEU A 401 -15.65 -3.96 -21.34
N ALA A 402 -15.07 -3.34 -22.37
CA ALA A 402 -15.49 -3.47 -23.76
C ALA A 402 -15.56 -4.93 -24.26
N LYS A 403 -14.59 -5.78 -23.90
CA LYS A 403 -14.54 -7.19 -24.32
C LYS A 403 -15.49 -8.10 -23.55
N THR A 404 -15.72 -7.85 -22.26
CA THR A 404 -16.41 -8.76 -21.32
C THR A 404 -17.44 -8.07 -20.43
N TYR A 405 -18.20 -7.14 -20.98
CA TYR A 405 -19.19 -6.32 -20.26
C TYR A 405 -20.33 -7.08 -19.56
N ASP A 406 -20.44 -8.39 -19.78
CA ASP A 406 -21.41 -9.27 -19.10
C ASP A 406 -20.78 -10.05 -17.93
N ASN A 407 -19.47 -9.90 -17.69
CA ASN A 407 -18.79 -10.52 -16.55
C ASN A 407 -19.04 -9.69 -15.26
N PRO A 408 -19.83 -10.19 -14.29
CA PRO A 408 -20.19 -9.41 -13.11
C PRO A 408 -18.98 -9.02 -12.26
N VAL A 409 -17.95 -9.87 -12.18
CA VAL A 409 -16.73 -9.62 -11.39
C VAL A 409 -16.00 -8.38 -11.88
N LEU A 410 -15.81 -8.28 -13.19
CA LEU A 410 -15.10 -7.14 -13.78
C LEU A 410 -15.89 -5.85 -13.59
N VAL A 411 -17.20 -5.91 -13.80
CA VAL A 411 -18.09 -4.75 -13.60
C VAL A 411 -18.08 -4.32 -12.14
N ILE A 412 -18.26 -5.24 -11.19
CA ILE A 412 -18.21 -4.96 -9.76
C ILE A 412 -16.84 -4.39 -9.35
N SER A 413 -15.74 -4.99 -9.81
CA SER A 413 -14.38 -4.51 -9.51
C SER A 413 -14.13 -3.10 -10.01
N THR A 414 -14.67 -2.77 -11.19
CA THR A 414 -14.59 -1.43 -11.77
C THR A 414 -15.44 -0.44 -10.97
N LEU A 415 -16.70 -0.77 -10.70
CA LEU A 415 -17.61 0.09 -9.94
C LEU A 415 -17.07 0.34 -8.52
N LYS A 416 -16.48 -0.67 -7.87
CA LYS A 416 -15.82 -0.56 -6.56
C LYS A 416 -14.56 0.33 -6.60
N LEU A 417 -13.83 0.36 -7.72
CA LEU A 417 -12.71 1.30 -7.91
C LEU A 417 -13.22 2.73 -8.08
N PHE A 418 -14.25 2.92 -8.90
CA PHE A 418 -14.88 4.22 -9.10
C PHE A 418 -15.44 4.76 -7.78
N ASP A 419 -16.00 3.87 -6.97
CA ASP A 419 -16.49 4.17 -5.63
C ASP A 419 -15.38 4.68 -4.71
N ALA A 420 -14.19 4.09 -4.78
CA ALA A 420 -13.04 4.59 -4.03
C ALA A 420 -12.62 5.99 -4.50
N PHE A 421 -12.65 6.29 -5.80
CA PHE A 421 -12.35 7.64 -6.30
C PHE A 421 -13.28 8.69 -5.73
N THR A 422 -14.59 8.41 -5.63
CA THR A 422 -15.56 9.36 -5.04
C THR A 422 -15.30 9.69 -3.57
N LYS A 423 -14.57 8.81 -2.87
CA LYS A 423 -14.18 8.96 -1.46
C LYS A 423 -12.79 9.59 -1.28
N SER A 424 -12.05 9.81 -2.38
CA SER A 424 -10.78 10.51 -2.33
C SER A 424 -10.97 11.94 -1.82
N LYS A 425 -9.95 12.44 -1.10
CA LYS A 425 -9.89 13.84 -0.70
C LYS A 425 -9.21 14.72 -1.76
N SER A 426 -8.68 14.14 -2.84
CA SER A 426 -8.15 14.92 -3.95
C SER A 426 -9.27 15.43 -4.86
N LEU A 427 -9.43 16.75 -4.87
CA LEU A 427 -10.29 17.44 -5.83
C LEU A 427 -9.81 17.27 -7.28
N ASN A 428 -8.51 17.16 -7.50
CA ASN A 428 -7.94 16.95 -8.83
C ASN A 428 -8.32 15.56 -9.35
N LEU A 429 -8.17 14.52 -8.52
CA LEU A 429 -8.57 13.16 -8.89
C LEU A 429 -10.06 13.08 -9.19
N LEU A 430 -10.91 13.69 -8.35
CA LEU A 430 -12.36 13.77 -8.60
C LEU A 430 -12.68 14.50 -9.91
N SER A 431 -12.06 15.67 -10.13
CA SER A 431 -12.27 16.46 -11.35
C SER A 431 -11.84 15.71 -12.60
N ASN A 432 -10.66 15.08 -12.61
CA ASN A 432 -10.15 14.32 -13.74
C ASN A 432 -11.01 13.09 -14.05
N THR A 433 -11.64 12.51 -13.02
CA THR A 433 -12.49 11.32 -13.14
C THR A 433 -13.88 11.66 -13.69
N PHE A 434 -14.49 12.76 -13.23
CA PHE A 434 -15.92 13.05 -13.45
C PHE A 434 -16.22 14.29 -14.32
N SER A 435 -15.26 15.19 -14.56
CA SER A 435 -15.46 16.48 -15.25
C SER A 435 -14.58 16.62 -16.49
N ASP A 436 -15.08 17.35 -17.49
CA ASP A 436 -14.34 17.59 -18.74
C ASP A 436 -13.21 18.61 -18.64
N ASP A 437 -13.39 19.61 -17.78
CA ASP A 437 -12.44 20.67 -17.51
C ASP A 437 -12.09 20.67 -16.01
N ARG A 438 -10.89 21.14 -15.64
CA ARG A 438 -10.54 21.52 -14.25
C ARG A 438 -11.31 22.78 -13.81
N THR A 439 -12.56 22.95 -14.28
CA THR A 439 -13.44 24.07 -14.01
C THR A 439 -13.93 23.97 -12.58
N PHE A 440 -13.12 24.53 -11.70
CA PHE A 440 -13.54 24.89 -10.38
C PHE A 440 -14.36 26.18 -10.47
N PHE A 441 -15.66 26.09 -10.18
CA PHE A 441 -16.43 27.31 -9.92
C PHE A 441 -16.12 27.76 -8.49
N SER A 442 -15.51 28.94 -8.35
CA SER A 442 -15.34 29.61 -7.05
C SER A 442 -16.45 30.65 -6.84
N THR A 443 -16.76 30.95 -5.58
CA THR A 443 -17.87 31.74 -5.02
C THR A 443 -18.40 32.98 -5.73
N THR A 444 -17.73 33.55 -6.72
CA THR A 444 -18.22 34.78 -7.38
C THR A 444 -19.42 34.54 -8.30
N SER A 445 -19.75 33.28 -8.60
CA SER A 445 -20.92 32.87 -9.37
C SER A 445 -21.27 31.42 -9.01
N ASP A 446 -21.73 31.18 -7.78
CA ASP A 446 -22.27 29.88 -7.43
C ASP A 446 -23.39 29.51 -8.42
N PRO A 447 -23.44 28.27 -8.94
CA PRO A 447 -24.60 27.81 -9.70
C PRO A 447 -25.82 27.97 -8.79
N ILE A 448 -26.83 28.72 -9.24
CA ILE A 448 -28.07 28.88 -8.48
C ILE A 448 -28.77 27.51 -8.52
N ILE A 449 -28.59 26.72 -7.46
CA ILE A 449 -29.30 25.45 -7.30
C ILE A 449 -30.78 25.79 -7.14
N GLN A 450 -31.53 25.67 -8.23
CA GLN A 450 -32.97 25.83 -8.21
C GLN A 450 -33.61 24.50 -7.82
N CYS A 451 -34.62 24.54 -6.95
CA CYS A 451 -35.48 23.40 -6.70
C CYS A 451 -36.27 23.13 -7.99
N SER A 452 -35.73 22.27 -8.86
CA SER A 452 -36.21 22.08 -10.23
C SER A 452 -37.45 21.19 -10.30
N SER A 453 -38.13 21.21 -11.46
CA SER A 453 -39.25 20.31 -11.83
C SER A 453 -38.96 18.82 -11.56
N ASN A 454 -37.69 18.41 -11.64
CA ASN A 454 -37.23 17.04 -11.41
C ASN A 454 -37.39 16.57 -9.95
N VAL A 455 -37.32 17.48 -8.98
CA VAL A 455 -37.54 17.16 -7.55
C VAL A 455 -39.00 16.82 -7.31
N PHE A 456 -39.90 17.57 -7.94
CA PHE A 456 -41.34 17.32 -7.89
C PHE A 456 -41.67 15.97 -8.55
N ASP A 457 -41.03 15.63 -9.66
CA ASP A 457 -41.20 14.32 -10.32
C ASP A 457 -40.73 13.15 -9.42
N LEU A 458 -39.52 13.21 -8.86
CA LEU A 458 -39.01 12.19 -7.92
C LEU A 458 -39.90 12.02 -6.68
N SER A 459 -40.39 13.14 -6.11
CA SER A 459 -41.30 13.09 -4.97
C SER A 459 -42.61 12.34 -5.29
N SER A 460 -43.11 12.50 -6.51
CA SER A 460 -44.33 11.82 -6.98
C SER A 460 -44.09 10.32 -7.18
N LYS A 461 -42.92 9.95 -7.72
CA LYS A 461 -42.49 8.57 -7.93
C LYS A 461 -42.33 7.83 -6.59
N VAL A 462 -41.68 8.46 -5.60
CA VAL A 462 -41.56 7.93 -4.23
C VAL A 462 -42.91 7.80 -3.54
N ARG A 463 -43.78 8.81 -3.66
CA ARG A 463 -45.15 8.72 -3.11
C ARG A 463 -45.90 7.52 -3.69
N ASN A 464 -45.76 7.26 -4.98
CA ASN A 464 -46.39 6.12 -5.64
C ASN A 464 -45.88 4.77 -5.06
N ILE A 465 -44.58 4.65 -4.81
CA ILE A 465 -43.99 3.48 -4.14
C ILE A 465 -44.60 3.31 -2.75
N ILE A 466 -44.60 4.36 -1.92
CA ILE A 466 -45.12 4.32 -0.55
C ILE A 466 -46.62 3.98 -0.52
N THR A 467 -47.41 4.49 -1.47
CA THR A 467 -48.84 4.15 -1.56
C THR A 467 -49.07 2.69 -1.97
N THR A 468 -48.11 2.09 -2.66
CA THR A 468 -48.18 0.69 -3.11
C THR A 468 -47.67 -0.26 -2.03
N ASP A 469 -46.65 0.15 -1.26
CA ASP A 469 -46.05 -0.60 -0.18
C ASP A 469 -45.69 0.31 1.00
N SER A 470 -46.45 0.18 2.09
CA SER A 470 -46.33 1.02 3.28
C SER A 470 -45.04 0.81 4.06
N TYR A 471 -44.33 -0.31 3.84
CA TYR A 471 -43.02 -0.59 4.45
C TYR A 471 -42.01 0.54 4.19
N TYR A 472 -42.05 1.13 2.99
CA TYR A 472 -41.14 2.20 2.59
C TYR A 472 -41.38 3.56 3.28
N ASN A 473 -42.51 3.72 3.98
CA ASN A 473 -42.80 4.95 4.72
C ASN A 473 -41.89 5.10 5.95
N GLU A 474 -41.45 4.00 6.57
CA GLU A 474 -40.52 4.04 7.70
C GLU A 474 -39.08 4.20 7.20
N ILE A 475 -38.71 3.52 6.11
CA ILE A 475 -37.37 3.56 5.52
C ILE A 475 -36.95 4.96 5.10
N ILE A 476 -37.86 5.77 4.55
CA ILE A 476 -37.50 7.07 3.98
C ILE A 476 -36.84 8.02 4.99
N ILE A 477 -37.24 7.94 6.27
CA ILE A 477 -36.67 8.76 7.35
C ILE A 477 -35.23 8.33 7.61
N ASP A 478 -35.01 7.03 7.78
CA ASP A 478 -33.67 6.46 7.97
C ASP A 478 -32.73 6.81 6.79
N LYS A 479 -33.27 6.83 5.57
CA LYS A 479 -32.50 7.19 4.36
C LYS A 479 -32.16 8.67 4.29
N LEU A 480 -33.00 9.56 4.80
CA LEU A 480 -32.68 10.99 4.91
C LEU A 480 -31.53 11.20 5.91
N ASP A 481 -31.59 10.55 7.08
CA ASP A 481 -30.54 10.63 8.09
C ASP A 481 -29.21 10.02 7.59
N GLU A 482 -29.26 8.86 6.93
CA GLU A 482 -28.11 8.24 6.27
C GLU A 482 -27.46 9.21 5.27
N SER A 483 -28.29 9.85 4.44
CA SER A 483 -27.86 10.79 3.40
C SER A 483 -27.20 12.05 3.98
N LEU A 484 -27.78 12.64 5.02
CA LEU A 484 -27.19 13.79 5.72
C LEU A 484 -25.84 13.43 6.37
N SER A 485 -25.75 12.26 6.99
CA SER A 485 -24.50 11.76 7.55
C SER A 485 -23.43 11.60 6.46
N LEU A 486 -23.76 11.01 5.31
CA LEU A 486 -22.82 10.84 4.20
C LEU A 486 -22.31 12.18 3.66
N LEU A 487 -23.19 13.17 3.47
CA LEU A 487 -22.82 14.51 3.01
C LEU A 487 -21.84 15.19 3.96
N SER A 488 -22.09 15.12 5.27
CA SER A 488 -21.19 15.69 6.27
C SER A 488 -19.81 15.02 6.29
N ARG A 489 -19.76 13.69 6.11
CA ARG A 489 -18.51 12.90 6.14
C ARG A 489 -17.64 13.12 4.91
N ASN A 490 -18.26 13.31 3.74
CA ASN A 490 -17.56 13.42 2.46
C ASN A 490 -17.19 14.86 2.11
N LEU A 491 -17.43 15.84 3.00
CA LEU A 491 -16.97 17.21 2.80
C LEU A 491 -15.43 17.27 2.97
N ILE A 492 -14.74 17.56 1.87
CA ILE A 492 -13.29 17.65 1.86
C ILE A 492 -12.87 18.99 2.49
N HIS A 493 -11.94 18.94 3.44
CA HIS A 493 -11.20 20.11 3.92
C HIS A 493 -9.78 19.98 3.41
N ASP A 494 -9.48 20.66 2.30
CA ASP A 494 -8.11 20.76 1.82
C ASP A 494 -7.34 21.74 2.72
N PRO A 495 -6.32 21.30 3.48
CA PRO A 495 -5.53 22.19 4.32
C PRO A 495 -4.71 23.22 3.50
N ASN A 496 -4.44 22.94 2.22
CA ASN A 496 -3.70 23.82 1.32
C ASN A 496 -4.59 24.76 0.51
N ASN A 497 -5.91 24.53 0.52
CA ASN A 497 -6.87 25.36 -0.16
C ASN A 497 -8.04 25.66 0.77
N SER A 498 -7.94 26.76 1.53
CA SER A 498 -9.02 27.24 2.41
C SER A 498 -10.34 27.50 1.66
N ASN A 499 -10.28 27.68 0.34
CA ASN A 499 -11.44 27.85 -0.55
C ASN A 499 -11.97 26.52 -1.12
N ALA A 500 -11.36 25.37 -0.83
CA ALA A 500 -11.85 24.06 -1.29
C ALA A 500 -13.27 23.76 -0.78
N LYS A 501 -13.64 24.30 0.39
CA LYS A 501 -15.03 24.31 0.89
C LYS A 501 -15.99 25.13 0.03
N GLN A 502 -15.58 25.67 -1.12
CA GLN A 502 -16.38 26.54 -1.99
C GLN A 502 -16.37 26.09 -3.45
N THR A 503 -15.83 24.90 -3.75
CA THR A 503 -15.60 24.45 -5.12
C THR A 503 -16.69 23.51 -5.63
N TRP A 504 -17.21 23.75 -6.83
CA TRP A 504 -18.15 22.85 -7.54
C TRP A 504 -17.47 22.10 -8.69
N ILE A 505 -17.91 20.86 -8.93
CA ILE A 505 -17.41 19.98 -10.01
C ILE A 505 -18.60 19.62 -10.93
N GLN A 506 -18.46 19.82 -12.24
CA GLN A 506 -19.49 19.45 -13.21
C GLN A 506 -19.34 17.98 -13.63
N PHE A 507 -20.39 17.18 -13.48
CA PHE A 507 -20.40 15.83 -14.05
C PHE A 507 -20.50 15.90 -15.58
N SER A 508 -19.63 15.18 -16.29
CA SER A 508 -19.69 15.05 -17.75
C SER A 508 -19.85 13.60 -18.19
N SER A 509 -20.93 13.31 -18.93
CA SER A 509 -21.13 12.01 -19.58
C SER A 509 -20.17 11.71 -20.72
N SER A 510 -19.37 12.69 -21.16
CA SER A 510 -18.36 12.48 -22.22
C SER A 510 -17.12 11.75 -21.67
N LYS A 511 -16.90 11.80 -20.35
CA LYS A 511 -15.82 11.09 -19.68
C LYS A 511 -16.12 9.60 -19.53
N LEU A 512 -15.02 8.86 -19.49
CA LEU A 512 -15.02 7.41 -19.42
C LEU A 512 -15.76 6.85 -18.20
N PHE A 513 -15.44 7.34 -17.01
CA PHE A 513 -16.00 6.85 -15.77
C PHE A 513 -17.52 7.10 -15.71
N PRO A 514 -17.99 8.35 -15.90
CA PRO A 514 -19.39 8.68 -16.14
C PRO A 514 -20.12 7.78 -17.12
N ILE A 515 -19.59 7.56 -18.33
CA ILE A 515 -20.30 6.79 -19.36
C ILE A 515 -20.47 5.31 -18.97
N HIS A 516 -19.51 4.73 -18.25
CA HIS A 516 -19.59 3.37 -17.72
C HIS A 516 -20.62 3.23 -16.58
N ILE A 517 -20.75 4.25 -15.73
CA ILE A 517 -21.81 4.31 -14.71
C ILE A 517 -23.18 4.36 -15.39
N LEU A 518 -23.35 5.24 -16.38
CA LEU A 518 -24.60 5.39 -17.14
C LEU A 518 -24.96 4.10 -17.88
N PHE A 519 -23.98 3.40 -18.47
CA PHE A 519 -24.24 2.14 -19.15
C PHE A 519 -24.64 1.02 -18.17
N SER A 520 -23.98 0.94 -17.00
CA SER A 520 -24.36 0.00 -15.94
C SER A 520 -25.78 0.27 -15.44
N LEU A 521 -26.17 1.55 -15.34
CA LEU A 521 -27.52 1.98 -14.99
C LEU A 521 -28.54 1.61 -16.09
N LEU A 522 -28.21 1.79 -17.36
CA LEU A 522 -29.07 1.37 -18.47
C LEU A 522 -29.42 -0.13 -18.38
N LYS A 523 -28.46 -0.94 -17.94
CA LYS A 523 -28.60 -2.40 -17.78
C LYS A 523 -29.27 -2.83 -16.47
N PHE A 524 -29.76 -1.91 -15.61
CA PHE A 524 -30.20 -2.21 -14.23
C PHE A 524 -31.02 -3.51 -14.09
N PHE A 525 -32.12 -3.68 -14.84
CA PHE A 525 -32.96 -4.88 -14.73
C PHE A 525 -32.33 -6.17 -15.29
N THR A 526 -31.28 -6.06 -16.10
CA THR A 526 -30.52 -7.18 -16.68
C THR A 526 -29.25 -7.54 -15.92
N ASN A 527 -28.81 -6.70 -14.98
CA ASN A 527 -27.62 -6.93 -14.17
C ASN A 527 -27.86 -7.99 -13.08
N SER A 528 -26.77 -8.54 -12.53
CA SER A 528 -26.84 -9.25 -11.25
C SER A 528 -27.20 -8.29 -10.12
N GLN A 529 -27.76 -8.83 -9.03
CA GLN A 529 -28.13 -8.03 -7.87
C GLN A 529 -26.92 -7.34 -7.24
N GLU A 530 -25.78 -8.02 -7.20
CA GLU A 530 -24.56 -7.48 -6.60
C GLU A 530 -23.98 -6.32 -7.43
N THR A 531 -24.07 -6.40 -8.77
CA THR A 531 -23.75 -5.27 -9.64
C THR A 531 -24.67 -4.08 -9.34
N ASN A 532 -25.98 -4.30 -9.20
CA ASN A 532 -26.92 -3.22 -8.88
C ASN A 532 -26.69 -2.62 -7.49
N ARG A 533 -26.42 -3.43 -6.46
CA ARG A 533 -26.06 -2.93 -5.12
C ARG A 533 -24.80 -2.08 -5.15
N THR A 534 -23.77 -2.54 -5.85
CA THR A 534 -22.51 -1.79 -6.02
C THR A 534 -22.74 -0.49 -6.78
N LEU A 535 -23.55 -0.53 -7.85
CA LEU A 535 -23.92 0.65 -8.63
C LEU A 535 -24.71 1.68 -7.81
N ILE A 536 -25.71 1.24 -7.04
CA ILE A 536 -26.48 2.11 -6.14
C ILE A 536 -25.52 2.79 -5.16
N GLN A 537 -24.66 2.02 -4.49
CA GLN A 537 -23.68 2.57 -3.55
C GLN A 537 -22.74 3.58 -4.21
N LEU A 538 -22.28 3.31 -5.43
CA LEU A 538 -21.47 4.24 -6.22
C LEU A 538 -22.24 5.53 -6.51
N ILE A 539 -23.47 5.45 -7.02
CA ILE A 539 -24.30 6.63 -7.34
C ILE A 539 -24.53 7.48 -6.09
N LYS A 540 -24.76 6.86 -4.92
CA LYS A 540 -24.85 7.55 -3.62
C LYS A 540 -23.55 8.28 -3.28
N ASN A 541 -22.41 7.64 -3.47
CA ASN A 541 -21.11 8.25 -3.16
C ASN A 541 -20.71 9.33 -4.17
N VAL A 542 -21.01 9.18 -5.47
CA VAL A 542 -20.84 10.26 -6.48
C VAL A 542 -21.69 11.46 -6.09
N THR A 543 -22.96 11.25 -5.73
CA THR A 543 -23.91 12.34 -5.39
C THR A 543 -23.52 13.07 -4.10
N THR A 544 -22.89 12.38 -3.15
CA THR A 544 -22.44 12.97 -1.87
C THR A 544 -20.97 13.39 -1.87
N ALA A 545 -20.23 13.07 -2.93
CA ALA A 545 -18.81 13.39 -3.04
C ALA A 545 -18.58 14.90 -2.90
N HIS A 546 -17.48 15.24 -2.23
CA HIS A 546 -17.15 16.62 -1.89
C HIS A 546 -18.30 17.36 -1.17
N GLY A 547 -19.05 16.67 -0.30
CA GLY A 547 -20.20 17.24 0.42
C GLY A 547 -21.39 17.61 -0.48
N GLY A 548 -21.58 16.88 -1.58
CA GLY A 548 -22.70 17.09 -2.50
C GLY A 548 -22.49 18.22 -3.52
N ARG A 549 -21.23 18.44 -3.92
CA ARG A 549 -20.81 19.53 -4.81
C ARG A 549 -20.45 19.12 -6.23
N ILE A 550 -20.72 17.86 -6.56
CA ILE A 550 -20.76 17.40 -7.94
C ILE A 550 -22.16 17.69 -8.49
N PHE A 551 -22.27 18.55 -9.50
CA PHE A 551 -23.55 18.96 -10.10
C PHE A 551 -23.73 18.35 -11.50
N ASN A 552 -24.95 18.42 -12.06
CA ASN A 552 -25.32 17.84 -13.37
C ASN A 552 -25.21 16.30 -13.49
N PHE A 553 -25.20 15.57 -12.37
CA PHE A 553 -25.29 14.11 -12.36
C PHE A 553 -26.73 13.61 -12.24
N VAL A 554 -27.34 13.75 -11.04
CA VAL A 554 -28.72 13.28 -10.78
C VAL A 554 -29.77 14.31 -11.21
N VAL A 555 -29.46 15.61 -11.15
CA VAL A 555 -30.37 16.72 -11.47
C VAL A 555 -29.60 17.80 -12.23
N SER A 556 -30.26 18.47 -13.19
CA SER A 556 -29.76 19.73 -13.77
C SER A 556 -29.89 20.83 -12.72
N ASP A 557 -28.77 21.24 -12.15
CA ASP A 557 -28.72 22.23 -11.07
C ASP A 557 -28.61 23.67 -11.62
N THR A 558 -28.45 23.84 -12.93
CA THR A 558 -28.18 25.13 -13.59
C THR A 558 -29.35 25.67 -14.42
N GLY A 559 -30.50 25.00 -14.43
CA GLY A 559 -31.68 25.42 -15.19
C GLY A 559 -31.56 25.29 -16.71
N GLU A 560 -30.45 24.69 -17.19
CA GLU A 560 -30.24 24.35 -18.61
C GLU A 560 -30.64 22.88 -18.85
N ASP A 561 -31.49 22.69 -19.88
CA ASP A 561 -32.08 21.45 -20.41
C ASP A 561 -32.48 20.35 -19.40
N ASP A 562 -33.80 20.07 -19.32
CA ASP A 562 -34.43 18.98 -18.56
C ASP A 562 -34.01 17.54 -18.99
N ASN A 563 -33.06 17.41 -19.93
CA ASN A 563 -32.70 16.16 -20.60
C ASN A 563 -31.26 15.71 -20.30
N THR A 564 -30.88 15.60 -19.03
CA THR A 564 -29.57 15.02 -18.69
C THR A 564 -29.52 13.54 -19.10
N PRO A 565 -28.34 13.00 -19.48
CA PRO A 565 -28.17 11.58 -19.81
C PRO A 565 -28.68 10.63 -18.72
N PHE A 566 -28.45 10.98 -17.45
CA PHE A 566 -28.97 10.24 -16.30
C PHE A 566 -30.50 10.30 -16.24
N GLY A 567 -31.10 11.49 -16.38
CA GLY A 567 -32.55 11.67 -16.34
C GLY A 567 -33.27 10.87 -17.42
N LEU A 568 -32.74 10.87 -18.65
CA LEU A 568 -33.27 10.07 -19.75
C LEU A 568 -33.25 8.56 -19.46
N ILE A 569 -32.14 8.06 -18.90
CA ILE A 569 -32.01 6.65 -18.50
C ILE A 569 -32.96 6.33 -17.34
N PHE A 570 -33.04 7.19 -16.32
CA PHE A 570 -33.90 6.98 -15.16
C PHE A 570 -35.38 6.94 -15.55
N GLU A 571 -35.82 7.82 -16.44
CA GLU A 571 -37.20 7.84 -16.93
C GLU A 571 -37.55 6.58 -17.75
N TYR A 572 -36.58 6.04 -18.50
CA TYR A 572 -36.73 4.73 -19.13
C TYR A 572 -36.86 3.62 -18.08
N LEU A 573 -35.96 3.58 -17.09
CA LEU A 573 -36.02 2.57 -16.02
C LEU A 573 -37.32 2.64 -15.22
N TRP A 574 -37.87 3.84 -15.00
CA TRP A 574 -39.15 4.02 -14.33
C TRP A 574 -40.32 3.41 -15.12
N LYS A 575 -40.34 3.58 -16.45
CA LYS A 575 -41.35 2.94 -17.32
C LYS A 575 -41.22 1.43 -17.31
N SER A 576 -39.98 0.93 -17.36
CA SER A 576 -39.69 -0.51 -17.24
C SER A 576 -40.13 -1.08 -15.92
N TYR A 577 -39.85 -0.38 -14.82
CA TYR A 577 -40.35 -0.74 -13.50
C TYR A 577 -41.88 -0.88 -13.47
N GLN A 578 -42.62 0.07 -14.02
CA GLN A 578 -44.08 0.01 -14.06
C GLN A 578 -44.58 -1.19 -14.87
N GLN A 579 -43.98 -1.44 -16.03
CA GLN A 579 -44.34 -2.58 -16.88
C GLN A 579 -44.02 -3.92 -16.20
N TYR A 580 -42.84 -4.04 -15.61
CA TYR A 580 -42.39 -5.26 -14.94
C TYR A 580 -43.21 -5.53 -13.68
N SER A 581 -43.45 -4.53 -12.84
CA SER A 581 -44.31 -4.66 -11.65
C SER A 581 -45.71 -5.13 -12.02
N ASN A 582 -46.31 -4.55 -13.08
CA ASN A 582 -47.61 -4.98 -13.59
C ASN A 582 -47.59 -6.43 -14.11
N SER A 583 -46.50 -6.83 -14.77
CA SER A 583 -46.35 -8.19 -15.30
C SER A 583 -46.15 -9.22 -14.19
N ILE A 584 -45.39 -8.86 -13.15
CA ILE A 584 -45.15 -9.66 -11.95
C ILE A 584 -46.47 -9.87 -11.19
N ASN A 585 -47.24 -8.80 -10.97
CA ASN A 585 -48.53 -8.87 -10.27
C ASN A 585 -49.58 -9.71 -11.03
N LYS A 586 -49.46 -9.81 -12.35
CA LYS A 586 -50.33 -10.67 -13.19
C LYS A 586 -49.85 -12.13 -13.26
N GLY A 587 -48.73 -12.48 -12.62
CA GLY A 587 -48.19 -13.85 -12.58
C GLY A 587 -47.53 -14.32 -13.89
N SER A 588 -47.04 -13.40 -14.72
CA SER A 588 -46.37 -13.74 -15.98
C SER A 588 -45.03 -14.45 -15.73
N LYS A 589 -44.87 -15.69 -16.23
CA LYS A 589 -43.64 -16.48 -16.07
C LYS A 589 -42.46 -16.03 -16.92
N LEU A 590 -42.72 -15.36 -18.04
CA LEU A 590 -41.72 -14.85 -18.98
C LEU A 590 -42.04 -13.40 -19.28
N ILE A 591 -41.04 -12.53 -19.09
CA ILE A 591 -41.17 -11.08 -19.28
C ILE A 591 -40.12 -10.66 -20.31
N SER A 592 -40.56 -9.98 -21.37
CA SER A 592 -39.67 -9.43 -22.39
C SER A 592 -38.95 -8.19 -21.87
N VAL A 593 -37.69 -8.04 -22.23
CA VAL A 593 -36.91 -6.85 -21.90
C VAL A 593 -37.48 -5.65 -22.67
N GLU A 594 -37.85 -4.59 -21.95
CA GLU A 594 -38.14 -3.30 -22.57
C GLU A 594 -36.85 -2.74 -23.16
N LEU A 595 -36.92 -2.18 -24.37
CA LEU A 595 -35.75 -1.64 -25.06
C LEU A 595 -35.71 -0.12 -24.90
N PRO A 596 -34.52 0.47 -24.66
CA PRO A 596 -34.39 1.91 -24.57
C PRO A 596 -34.66 2.60 -25.91
N LYS A 597 -35.11 3.86 -25.85
CA LYS A 597 -35.29 4.71 -27.03
C LYS A 597 -33.96 5.04 -27.70
N ILE A 598 -34.00 5.38 -28.98
CA ILE A 598 -32.82 5.78 -29.78
C ILE A 598 -32.06 6.94 -29.15
N GLU A 599 -32.76 7.92 -28.57
CA GLU A 599 -32.17 9.07 -27.88
C GLU A 599 -31.22 8.65 -26.73
N ILE A 600 -31.58 7.60 -25.99
CA ILE A 600 -30.73 7.05 -24.91
C ILE A 600 -29.53 6.31 -25.50
N ILE A 601 -29.72 5.60 -26.61
CA ILE A 601 -28.63 4.89 -27.29
C ILE A 601 -27.59 5.89 -27.82
N GLN A 602 -28.03 7.05 -28.32
CA GLN A 602 -27.18 8.12 -28.84
C GLN A 602 -26.23 8.73 -27.80
N ILE A 603 -26.54 8.67 -26.50
CA ILE A 603 -25.64 9.08 -25.41
C ILE A 603 -24.29 8.34 -25.52
N PHE A 604 -24.34 7.07 -25.92
CA PHE A 604 -23.17 6.20 -26.03
C PHE A 604 -22.51 6.25 -27.43
N GLU A 605 -23.06 7.03 -28.36
CA GLU A 605 -22.50 7.19 -29.71
C GLU A 605 -21.59 8.42 -29.85
N GLY A 606 -21.66 9.37 -28.91
CA GLY A 606 -20.95 10.66 -28.97
C GLY A 606 -19.54 10.70 -28.36
N GLY A 607 -19.06 9.59 -27.77
CA GLY A 607 -17.74 9.51 -27.13
C GLY A 607 -16.62 9.07 -28.06
N ASN A 608 -15.36 9.29 -27.66
CA ASN A 608 -14.16 8.79 -28.35
C ASN A 608 -14.05 7.25 -28.40
N GLU A 609 -15.01 6.51 -27.84
CA GLU A 609 -15.00 5.06 -27.74
C GLU A 609 -15.95 4.39 -28.73
N LYS A 610 -15.42 4.03 -29.91
CA LYS A 610 -16.14 3.18 -30.86
C LYS A 610 -16.59 1.84 -30.24
N ASP A 611 -15.82 1.35 -29.27
CA ASP A 611 -16.02 0.05 -28.65
C ASP A 611 -17.29 0.01 -27.76
N LEU A 612 -17.61 1.10 -27.06
CA LEU A 612 -18.80 1.17 -26.20
C LEU A 612 -20.11 1.10 -27.02
N LYS A 613 -20.13 1.75 -28.18
CA LYS A 613 -21.24 1.66 -29.13
C LYS A 613 -21.47 0.22 -29.60
N GLU A 614 -20.40 -0.52 -29.89
CA GLU A 614 -20.50 -1.92 -30.29
C GLU A 614 -21.03 -2.80 -29.15
N VAL A 615 -20.59 -2.55 -27.92
CA VAL A 615 -21.09 -3.23 -26.72
C VAL A 615 -22.58 -3.00 -26.52
N VAL A 616 -23.05 -1.75 -26.56
CA VAL A 616 -24.47 -1.40 -26.40
C VAL A 616 -25.31 -2.12 -27.45
N ASN A 617 -24.86 -2.10 -28.71
CA ASN A 617 -25.55 -2.78 -29.81
C ASN A 617 -25.56 -4.30 -29.64
N LYS A 618 -24.45 -4.90 -29.18
CA LYS A 618 -24.37 -6.33 -28.89
C LYS A 618 -25.32 -6.71 -27.76
N TRP A 619 -25.36 -5.94 -26.68
CA TRP A 619 -26.30 -6.11 -25.58
C TRP A 619 -27.74 -6.02 -26.07
N LEU A 620 -28.12 -4.97 -26.81
CA LEU A 620 -29.48 -4.82 -27.36
C LEU A 620 -29.92 -6.03 -28.20
N ARG A 621 -29.03 -6.54 -29.07
CA ARG A 621 -29.30 -7.74 -29.88
C ARG A 621 -29.46 -9.00 -29.03
N SER A 622 -28.78 -9.10 -27.88
CA SER A 622 -28.91 -10.22 -26.96
C SER A 622 -30.25 -10.19 -26.22
N GLN A 623 -30.68 -9.02 -25.75
CA GLN A 623 -31.92 -8.86 -24.98
C GLN A 623 -33.17 -9.07 -25.84
N GLN A 624 -33.09 -8.77 -27.14
CA GLN A 624 -34.15 -9.09 -28.10
C GLN A 624 -34.44 -10.59 -28.25
N LYS A 625 -33.52 -11.47 -27.80
CA LYS A 625 -33.59 -12.91 -28.03
C LYS A 625 -33.85 -13.74 -26.77
N ALA A 626 -33.80 -13.16 -25.57
CA ALA A 626 -33.88 -13.90 -24.32
C ALA A 626 -34.85 -13.23 -23.31
N PRO A 627 -36.02 -13.85 -23.00
CA PRO A 627 -36.88 -13.39 -21.92
C PRO A 627 -36.27 -13.66 -20.53
N PHE A 628 -36.68 -12.89 -19.53
CA PHE A 628 -36.21 -13.06 -18.14
C PHE A 628 -36.87 -14.24 -17.41
N THR A 629 -36.14 -14.79 -16.43
CA THR A 629 -36.74 -15.57 -15.35
C THR A 629 -37.36 -14.66 -14.31
N TYR A 630 -38.55 -15.03 -13.83
CA TYR A 630 -39.35 -14.24 -12.87
C TYR A 630 -38.56 -13.86 -11.60
N ASP A 631 -37.84 -14.80 -10.99
CA ASP A 631 -37.18 -14.60 -9.69
C ASP A 631 -36.05 -13.55 -9.73
N LYS A 632 -35.27 -13.51 -10.83
CA LYS A 632 -34.20 -12.51 -10.99
C LYS A 632 -34.76 -11.11 -11.19
N LEU A 633 -35.85 -10.98 -11.96
CA LEU A 633 -36.46 -9.69 -12.24
C LEU A 633 -37.16 -9.10 -11.01
N ALA A 634 -37.84 -9.93 -10.21
CA ALA A 634 -38.53 -9.48 -9.01
C ALA A 634 -37.59 -8.79 -8.00
N LEU A 635 -36.41 -9.37 -7.78
CA LEU A 635 -35.41 -8.80 -6.87
C LEU A 635 -34.82 -7.49 -7.40
N ASN A 636 -34.59 -7.38 -8.71
CA ASN A 636 -34.16 -6.12 -9.32
C ASN A 636 -35.28 -5.05 -9.30
N VAL A 637 -36.56 -5.43 -9.37
CA VAL A 637 -37.69 -4.51 -9.19
C VAL A 637 -37.71 -3.92 -7.78
N GLN A 638 -37.51 -4.75 -6.75
CA GLN A 638 -37.39 -4.29 -5.37
C GLN A 638 -36.18 -3.36 -5.17
N LEU A 639 -35.00 -3.75 -5.69
CA LEU A 639 -33.80 -2.90 -5.63
C LEU A 639 -34.01 -1.54 -6.33
N PHE A 640 -34.80 -1.50 -7.40
CA PHE A 640 -35.09 -0.24 -8.09
C PHE A 640 -36.01 0.69 -7.28
N GLN A 641 -36.95 0.13 -6.50
CA GLN A 641 -37.77 0.90 -5.57
C GLN A 641 -36.91 1.53 -4.48
N GLU A 642 -36.04 0.73 -3.86
CA GLU A 642 -35.06 1.19 -2.87
C GLU A 642 -34.14 2.26 -3.44
N PHE A 643 -33.62 2.06 -4.65
CA PHE A 643 -32.80 3.03 -5.36
C PHE A 643 -33.53 4.36 -5.59
N THR A 644 -34.80 4.33 -5.98
CA THR A 644 -35.61 5.53 -6.20
C THR A 644 -35.80 6.33 -4.91
N ILE A 645 -36.01 5.64 -3.78
CA ILE A 645 -36.13 6.26 -2.46
C ILE A 645 -34.78 6.84 -2.00
N ASP A 646 -33.68 6.10 -2.15
CA ASP A 646 -32.33 6.56 -1.84
C ASP A 646 -31.97 7.82 -2.64
N LEU A 647 -32.28 7.87 -3.93
CA LEU A 647 -32.06 9.06 -4.77
C LEU A 647 -32.85 10.28 -4.29
N TYR A 648 -34.13 10.09 -3.95
CA TYR A 648 -34.96 11.18 -3.42
C TYR A 648 -34.43 11.69 -2.08
N ALA A 649 -34.11 10.79 -1.15
CA ALA A 649 -33.58 11.14 0.16
C ALA A 649 -32.24 11.89 0.06
N LEU A 650 -31.34 11.42 -0.82
CA LEU A 650 -30.07 12.09 -1.11
C LEU A 650 -30.28 13.50 -1.65
N HIS A 651 -31.20 13.66 -2.59
CA HIS A 651 -31.46 14.95 -3.20
C HIS A 651 -32.00 15.95 -2.19
N ILE A 652 -33.00 15.56 -1.39
CA ILE A 652 -33.55 16.39 -0.31
C ILE A 652 -32.45 16.75 0.70
N SER A 653 -31.69 15.77 1.16
CA SER A 653 -30.61 15.98 2.13
C SER A 653 -29.53 16.93 1.60
N ARG A 654 -29.17 16.82 0.32
CA ARG A 654 -28.21 17.71 -0.36
C ARG A 654 -28.72 19.16 -0.40
N ASN A 655 -30.01 19.36 -0.71
CA ASN A 655 -30.61 20.70 -0.71
C ASN A 655 -30.63 21.32 0.69
N ILE A 656 -31.04 20.54 1.71
CA ILE A 656 -30.98 20.97 3.13
C ILE A 656 -29.55 21.35 3.51
N TYR A 657 -28.59 20.46 3.21
CA TYR A 657 -27.19 20.64 3.58
C TYR A 657 -26.56 21.90 2.95
N ASN A 658 -26.95 22.23 1.72
CA ASN A 658 -26.48 23.41 1.01
C ASN A 658 -27.32 24.67 1.27
N GLY A 659 -28.28 24.64 2.20
CA GLY A 659 -29.09 25.79 2.59
C GLY A 659 -30.10 26.24 1.51
N VAL A 660 -30.44 25.37 0.56
CA VAL A 660 -31.48 25.62 -0.44
C VAL A 660 -32.85 25.43 0.23
N SER A 661 -33.72 26.43 0.16
CA SER A 661 -35.10 26.30 0.65
C SER A 661 -35.86 25.29 -0.22
N ILE A 662 -36.36 24.22 0.40
CA ILE A 662 -37.14 23.14 -0.24
C ILE A 662 -38.62 23.49 -0.31
#